data_AF-A0A2X0PFU2-F1
#
_entry.id   AF-A0A2X0PFU2-F1
#
_cell.length_a   1.000
_cell.length_b   1.000
_cell.length_c   1.000
_cell.angle_alpha   90.00
_cell.angle_beta   90.00
_cell.angle_gamma   90.00
#
_symmetry.space_group_name_H-M   'P 1'
#
loop_
_entity.id
_entity.type
_entity.pdbx_description
1 polymer ?
#
loop_
_entity_poly.entity_id
_entity_poly.type
_entity_poly.pdbx_seq_one_letter_code
_entity_poly.pdbx_strand_id
1 'polypeptide(L)'
;MGLLALGTPLEWKDAKQHADHVRSHGIEQFLKIWHRLKDRTGDSLLWGDEIEYMVVSYDDEHKNARLSLRQTEILEDLQADATERQTRMPGREACIPVFHPEYGRYMLESTPGAPYGATLEDLLSVEGNMRFRRVLAKSRMKANEVPMTLTSFPRLGAPGVFTDPYYPPGGGVSRSLFLPDEIINPHVRFPTLTANIRRRRGAKIAINMPIYHDTNTPKPFIDPNIPFDRDIWPEDRNARDGAALPDHIYMDAMGFGMGCCCLQITFQACSVSEARRMYDAFVPVGPIMLALTASSPIFRGLLAGVDCRWDVIAGSVDDRTEEERGLKPLRDDRFVIPKSRYDSVDCYIYDCDSNRPEYNDNHMPYDEAIKERLMADGVDPLLSTHFAHLFIRDPIVIFEETMNQDDERSSDHFENIQSTNWQTVRFKPPPPESPIGWRVEFRSMEVQLTDYENAAHAVFIVLLTRAIMQLGLNFYIPISKVDENMHRAHRRDAVHSQKFYFRKNLFSPAPGHGCSPVPPSNPSLINGLNKHLKEMSSSSTSSSNSTSFSRVTPNGVPADIVEQTCSSHTTTPRSHSPVEGETPSFGPVEDEYDEFTINEIINGSPSKNFPGLLGVVTLYLDGLTDVHPSTRAKLDQSLELIKRRADGSLVTTATWMREFVQKHPKYQHDSVISQEINYDLIRAVDQIERGIRKEPTLLPEDFVGTDDGLRKDDPFMSACGQALALDKGAIVERALGE
;
A
#
# COMPACT_ATOMS: atom_id res chain seq x y z
N MET A 1 7.37 -8.82 3.19
CA MET A 1 7.66 -8.57 4.63
C MET A 1 9.11 -8.79 5.10
N GLY A 2 9.50 -8.21 6.26
CA GLY A 2 10.79 -8.47 6.93
C GLY A 2 10.85 -9.88 7.52
N LEU A 3 12.04 -10.50 7.55
CA LEU A 3 12.22 -11.86 8.05
C LEU A 3 11.70 -11.98 9.50
N LEU A 4 10.86 -12.97 9.74
CA LEU A 4 10.49 -13.40 11.10
C LEU A 4 11.61 -14.29 11.63
N ALA A 5 12.69 -13.65 12.06
CA ALA A 5 13.73 -14.34 12.79
C ALA A 5 13.19 -14.81 14.14
N LEU A 6 13.43 -16.09 14.46
CA LEU A 6 13.27 -16.60 15.82
C LEU A 6 14.47 -16.15 16.64
N GLY A 7 14.23 -15.60 17.82
CA GLY A 7 15.27 -15.13 18.74
C GLY A 7 14.68 -14.58 20.02
N THR A 8 15.54 -14.21 20.95
CA THR A 8 15.21 -13.62 22.25
C THR A 8 15.09 -12.10 22.09
N PRO A 9 13.87 -11.53 22.09
CA PRO A 9 13.71 -10.09 21.89
C PRO A 9 14.12 -9.30 23.13
N LEU A 10 14.79 -8.17 22.92
CA LEU A 10 15.12 -7.25 23.99
C LEU A 10 13.93 -6.37 24.37
N GLU A 11 13.70 -6.23 25.69
CA GLU A 11 12.82 -5.19 26.21
C GLU A 11 13.40 -3.79 25.94
N TRP A 12 12.54 -2.78 25.82
CA TRP A 12 12.96 -1.41 25.49
C TRP A 12 14.13 -0.86 26.31
N LYS A 13 14.20 -1.13 27.62
CA LYS A 13 15.27 -0.63 28.49
C LYS A 13 16.66 -1.13 28.04
N ASP A 14 16.72 -2.34 27.49
CA ASP A 14 17.94 -3.00 27.06
C ASP A 14 18.17 -2.71 25.56
N ALA A 15 17.11 -2.79 24.74
CA ALA A 15 17.17 -2.44 23.32
C ALA A 15 17.70 -1.01 23.08
N LYS A 16 17.27 -0.02 23.88
CA LYS A 16 17.73 1.37 23.80
C LYS A 16 19.25 1.50 23.93
N GLN A 17 19.90 0.66 24.73
CA GLN A 17 21.35 0.71 24.95
C GLN A 17 22.16 0.29 23.71
N HIS A 18 21.52 -0.44 22.78
CA HIS A 18 22.12 -0.94 21.56
C HIS A 18 21.71 -0.14 20.31
N ALA A 19 20.94 0.94 20.46
CA ALA A 19 20.40 1.70 19.34
C ALA A 19 21.49 2.21 18.39
N ASP A 20 22.57 2.78 18.91
CA ASP A 20 23.67 3.32 18.08
C ASP A 20 24.54 2.21 17.46
N HIS A 21 24.65 1.05 18.10
CA HIS A 21 25.28 -0.14 17.54
C HIS A 21 24.52 -0.60 16.29
N VAL A 22 23.20 -0.79 16.40
CA VAL A 22 22.34 -1.17 15.28
C VAL A 22 22.39 -0.12 14.16
N ARG A 23 22.34 1.17 14.48
CA ARG A 23 22.46 2.24 13.47
C ARG A 23 23.80 2.17 12.74
N SER A 24 24.90 2.07 13.47
CA SER A 24 26.24 2.07 12.87
C SER A 24 26.47 0.85 11.97
N HIS A 25 26.13 -0.34 12.47
CA HIS A 25 26.24 -1.57 11.68
C HIS A 25 25.24 -1.62 10.53
N GLY A 26 24.03 -1.10 10.70
CA GLY A 26 23.05 -1.00 9.61
C GLY A 26 23.53 -0.12 8.44
N ILE A 27 24.23 0.99 8.74
CA ILE A 27 24.86 1.81 7.71
C ILE A 27 26.01 1.07 7.03
N GLU A 28 26.85 0.36 7.78
CA GLU A 28 27.92 -0.46 7.20
C GLU A 28 27.35 -1.54 6.26
N GLN A 29 26.31 -2.26 6.68
CA GLN A 29 25.60 -3.26 5.86
C GLN A 29 25.06 -2.67 4.56
N PHE A 30 24.44 -1.49 4.63
CA PHE A 30 23.99 -0.78 3.43
C PHE A 30 25.16 -0.43 2.52
N LEU A 31 26.27 0.08 3.05
CA LEU A 31 27.45 0.41 2.26
C LEU A 31 28.06 -0.83 1.58
N LYS A 32 28.05 -2.00 2.23
CA LYS A 32 28.45 -3.27 1.59
C LYS A 32 27.54 -3.61 0.41
N ILE A 33 26.23 -3.46 0.57
CA ILE A 33 25.26 -3.67 -0.51
C ILE A 33 25.51 -2.67 -1.65
N TRP A 34 25.70 -1.38 -1.31
CA TRP A 34 25.94 -0.30 -2.26
C TRP A 34 27.18 -0.55 -3.12
N HIS A 35 28.32 -0.82 -2.49
CA HIS A 35 29.59 -1.06 -3.21
C HIS A 35 29.52 -2.28 -4.14
N ARG A 36 28.74 -3.30 -3.78
CA ARG A 36 28.56 -4.49 -4.63
C ARG A 36 27.59 -4.26 -5.79
N LEU A 37 26.53 -3.48 -5.60
CA LEU A 37 25.35 -3.52 -6.47
C LEU A 37 24.91 -2.17 -7.05
N LYS A 38 25.58 -1.06 -6.75
CA LYS A 38 25.24 0.26 -7.32
C LYS A 38 25.34 0.32 -8.85
N ASP A 39 26.29 -0.41 -9.43
CA ASP A 39 26.54 -0.47 -10.87
C ASP A 39 25.76 -1.60 -11.57
N ARG A 40 24.94 -2.35 -10.82
CA ARG A 40 24.11 -3.43 -11.37
C ARG A 40 23.04 -2.85 -12.31
N THR A 41 23.02 -3.36 -13.53
CA THR A 41 22.08 -2.96 -14.59
C THR A 41 21.58 -4.19 -15.35
N GLY A 42 20.45 -4.06 -16.04
CA GLY A 42 19.89 -5.11 -16.89
C GLY A 42 19.03 -6.14 -16.16
N ASP A 43 18.67 -5.88 -14.90
CA ASP A 43 17.64 -6.68 -14.22
C ASP A 43 16.31 -6.57 -14.97
N SER A 44 15.55 -7.66 -15.04
CA SER A 44 14.21 -7.61 -15.64
C SER A 44 13.22 -6.93 -14.72
N LEU A 45 12.25 -6.21 -15.30
CA LEU A 45 11.07 -5.75 -14.59
C LEU A 45 10.28 -6.97 -14.10
N LEU A 46 10.35 -7.20 -12.80
CA LEU A 46 9.53 -8.17 -12.09
C LEU A 46 8.66 -7.42 -11.11
N TRP A 47 7.49 -7.96 -10.78
CA TRP A 47 6.64 -7.32 -9.79
C TRP A 47 5.72 -8.34 -9.11
N GLY A 48 5.16 -7.98 -7.97
CA GLY A 48 4.23 -8.85 -7.25
C GLY A 48 3.34 -8.03 -6.33
N ASP A 49 2.14 -8.54 -6.08
CA ASP A 49 1.24 -8.00 -5.07
C ASP A 49 1.40 -8.73 -3.72
N GLU A 50 1.18 -7.99 -2.64
CA GLU A 50 0.94 -8.51 -1.30
C GLU A 50 -0.50 -8.12 -0.93
N ILE A 51 -1.33 -9.12 -0.62
CA ILE A 51 -2.74 -8.94 -0.25
C ILE A 51 -3.00 -9.51 1.15
N GLU A 52 -3.69 -8.73 1.98
CA GLU A 52 -3.95 -9.06 3.37
C GLU A 52 -5.43 -9.40 3.60
N TYR A 53 -5.69 -10.46 4.36
CA TYR A 53 -7.00 -11.00 4.69
C TYR A 53 -7.23 -10.92 6.21
N MET A 54 -8.49 -10.80 6.61
CA MET A 54 -8.98 -11.11 7.95
C MET A 54 -9.76 -12.42 7.93
N VAL A 55 -9.50 -13.33 8.87
CA VAL A 55 -10.25 -14.56 9.06
C VAL A 55 -11.48 -14.25 9.92
N VAL A 56 -12.66 -14.29 9.31
CA VAL A 56 -13.93 -14.01 10.00
C VAL A 56 -14.62 -15.32 10.37
N SER A 57 -15.03 -15.48 11.63
CA SER A 57 -15.87 -16.57 12.14
C SER A 57 -17.31 -16.10 12.32
N TYR A 58 -18.26 -16.86 11.79
CA TYR A 58 -19.70 -16.60 11.94
C TYR A 58 -20.31 -17.39 13.10
N ASP A 59 -21.16 -16.70 13.84
CA ASP A 59 -22.15 -17.24 14.76
C ASP A 59 -23.54 -16.83 14.26
N ASP A 60 -24.16 -17.72 13.49
CA ASP A 60 -25.43 -17.47 12.79
C ASP A 60 -26.62 -17.46 13.74
N GLU A 61 -26.52 -18.18 14.85
CA GLU A 61 -27.57 -18.27 15.87
C GLU A 61 -27.75 -16.92 16.57
N HIS A 62 -26.64 -16.26 16.93
CA HIS A 62 -26.66 -14.97 17.64
C HIS A 62 -26.44 -13.77 16.72
N LYS A 63 -26.36 -13.99 15.40
CA LYS A 63 -26.03 -12.96 14.40
C LYS A 63 -24.78 -12.17 14.80
N ASN A 64 -23.66 -12.87 14.99
CA ASN A 64 -22.38 -12.25 15.31
C ASN A 64 -21.30 -12.68 14.31
N ALA A 65 -20.62 -11.70 13.72
CA ALA A 65 -19.41 -11.93 12.94
C ALA A 65 -18.21 -11.49 13.79
N ARG A 66 -17.21 -12.36 13.92
CA ARG A 66 -16.07 -12.22 14.83
C ARG A 66 -14.76 -12.48 14.08
N LEU A 67 -13.64 -12.03 14.63
CA LEU A 67 -12.31 -12.35 14.11
C LEU A 67 -11.81 -13.67 14.70
N SER A 68 -11.52 -14.66 13.85
CA SER A 68 -10.95 -15.95 14.29
C SER A 68 -9.47 -15.79 14.60
N LEU A 69 -9.04 -16.22 15.79
CA LEU A 69 -7.65 -16.15 16.24
C LEU A 69 -6.83 -17.40 15.84
N ARG A 70 -7.28 -18.13 14.80
CA ARG A 70 -6.70 -19.39 14.31
C ARG A 70 -5.64 -19.22 13.21
N GLN A 71 -5.04 -18.04 13.09
CA GLN A 71 -4.04 -17.77 12.05
C GLN A 71 -2.90 -18.80 12.08
N THR A 72 -2.36 -19.13 13.27
CA THR A 72 -1.22 -20.06 13.40
C THR A 72 -1.55 -21.42 12.81
N GLU A 73 -2.70 -21.99 13.17
CA GLU A 73 -3.15 -23.29 12.69
C GLU A 73 -3.39 -23.29 11.17
N ILE A 74 -4.00 -22.22 10.66
CA ILE A 74 -4.26 -22.08 9.22
C ILE A 74 -2.95 -21.96 8.43
N LEU A 75 -1.97 -21.19 8.93
CA LEU A 75 -0.67 -21.04 8.30
C LEU A 75 0.16 -22.33 8.32
N GLU A 76 0.09 -23.11 9.41
CA GLU A 76 0.72 -24.44 9.47
C GLU A 76 0.18 -25.37 8.38
N ASP A 77 -1.15 -25.41 8.22
CA ASP A 77 -1.80 -26.24 7.20
C ASP A 77 -1.48 -25.78 5.77
N LEU A 78 -1.44 -24.46 5.53
CA LEU A 78 -1.06 -23.87 4.25
C LEU A 78 0.42 -24.14 3.90
N GLN A 79 1.31 -24.06 4.90
CA GLN A 79 2.73 -24.37 4.72
C GLN A 79 2.95 -25.86 4.40
N ALA A 80 2.20 -26.75 5.06
CA ALA A 80 2.23 -28.19 4.76
C ALA A 80 1.74 -28.49 3.34
N ASP A 81 0.63 -27.86 2.91
CA ASP A 81 0.11 -27.97 1.54
C ASP A 81 1.13 -27.46 0.51
N ALA A 82 1.78 -26.32 0.77
CA ALA A 82 2.81 -25.78 -0.12
C ALA A 82 3.99 -26.75 -0.28
N THR A 83 4.48 -27.36 0.80
CA THR A 83 5.54 -28.37 0.76
C THR A 83 5.12 -29.63 -0.02
N GLU A 84 3.87 -30.08 0.14
CA GLU A 84 3.34 -31.21 -0.62
C GLU A 84 3.26 -30.89 -2.12
N ARG A 85 2.71 -29.73 -2.50
CA ARG A 85 2.62 -29.28 -3.90
C ARG A 85 4.00 -29.19 -4.54
N GLN A 86 4.98 -28.65 -3.84
CA GLN A 86 6.35 -28.53 -4.33
C GLN A 86 6.97 -29.91 -4.61
N THR A 87 6.70 -30.89 -3.74
CA THR A 87 7.19 -32.27 -3.93
C THR A 87 6.50 -32.98 -5.09
N ARG A 88 5.18 -32.80 -5.24
CA ARG A 88 4.39 -33.45 -6.29
C ARG A 88 4.59 -32.84 -7.68
N MET A 89 4.97 -31.57 -7.74
CA MET A 89 5.04 -30.79 -8.98
C MET A 89 6.33 -29.95 -9.07
N PRO A 90 7.50 -30.61 -9.15
CA PRO A 90 8.76 -29.89 -9.30
C PRO A 90 8.75 -29.03 -10.58
N GLY A 91 9.25 -27.80 -10.51
CA GLY A 91 9.26 -26.85 -11.62
C GLY A 91 7.97 -26.04 -11.79
N ARG A 92 7.04 -26.11 -10.83
CA ARG A 92 5.78 -25.33 -10.79
C ARG A 92 5.69 -24.42 -9.57
N GLU A 93 6.84 -24.00 -9.03
CA GLU A 93 6.93 -23.19 -7.80
C GLU A 93 6.17 -21.86 -7.94
N ALA A 94 6.17 -21.26 -9.12
CA ALA A 94 5.40 -20.04 -9.42
C ALA A 94 3.87 -20.18 -9.21
N CYS A 95 3.36 -21.42 -9.24
CA CYS A 95 1.94 -21.73 -9.03
C CYS A 95 1.58 -22.00 -7.56
N ILE A 96 2.56 -21.98 -6.64
CA ILE A 96 2.37 -22.28 -5.22
C ILE A 96 2.42 -20.96 -4.45
N PRO A 97 1.28 -20.37 -4.06
CA PRO A 97 1.28 -19.11 -3.35
C PRO A 97 2.00 -19.22 -2.01
N VAL A 98 2.52 -18.08 -1.54
CA VAL A 98 3.12 -17.99 -0.22
C VAL A 98 2.14 -17.29 0.71
N PHE A 99 2.08 -17.77 1.95
CA PHE A 99 1.30 -17.14 3.01
C PHE A 99 2.21 -16.76 4.16
N HIS A 100 2.00 -15.56 4.69
CA HIS A 100 2.80 -14.98 5.76
C HIS A 100 1.91 -14.57 6.93
N PRO A 101 2.42 -14.62 8.17
CA PRO A 101 1.71 -14.06 9.31
C PRO A 101 1.84 -12.54 9.33
N GLU A 102 0.75 -11.87 9.68
CA GLU A 102 0.70 -10.43 9.93
C GLU A 102 0.47 -10.14 11.42
N TYR A 103 0.53 -8.86 11.80
CA TYR A 103 0.39 -8.41 13.19
C TYR A 103 -0.84 -9.00 13.90
N GLY A 104 -2.00 -8.97 13.26
CA GLY A 104 -3.21 -9.54 13.81
C GLY A 104 -3.18 -11.06 13.78
N ARG A 105 -3.47 -11.72 14.90
CA ARG A 105 -3.65 -13.18 15.02
C ARG A 105 -4.87 -13.70 14.25
N TYR A 106 -5.62 -12.80 13.64
CA TYR A 106 -6.73 -13.09 12.73
C TYR A 106 -6.41 -12.73 11.28
N MET A 107 -5.19 -12.29 10.96
CA MET A 107 -4.82 -11.86 9.61
C MET A 107 -4.12 -12.96 8.84
N LEU A 108 -4.10 -12.87 7.52
CA LEU A 108 -3.19 -13.64 6.66
C LEU A 108 -2.67 -12.66 5.61
N GLU A 109 -1.38 -12.67 5.31
CA GLU A 109 -0.85 -12.04 4.10
C GLU A 109 -0.59 -13.14 3.06
N SER A 110 -0.83 -12.87 1.78
CA SER A 110 -0.46 -13.79 0.72
C SER A 110 0.12 -13.09 -0.50
N THR A 111 1.08 -13.77 -1.14
CA THR A 111 1.80 -13.31 -2.34
C THR A 111 1.78 -14.41 -3.42
N PRO A 112 1.97 -14.07 -4.70
CA PRO A 112 2.17 -15.09 -5.73
C PRO A 112 3.41 -15.94 -5.46
N GLY A 113 3.43 -17.19 -5.94
CA GLY A 113 4.55 -18.13 -5.70
C GLY A 113 5.87 -17.71 -6.34
N ALA A 114 5.79 -16.87 -7.37
CA ALA A 114 6.91 -16.17 -7.99
C ALA A 114 6.44 -14.78 -8.42
N PRO A 115 7.34 -13.79 -8.52
CA PRO A 115 6.97 -12.50 -9.09
C PRO A 115 6.47 -12.66 -10.53
N TYR A 116 5.49 -11.84 -10.91
CA TYR A 116 4.98 -11.72 -12.26
C TYR A 116 6.03 -11.14 -13.20
N GLY A 117 5.92 -11.53 -14.47
CA GLY A 117 6.75 -11.01 -15.55
C GLY A 117 6.29 -9.65 -16.09
N ALA A 118 6.94 -9.25 -17.20
CA ALA A 118 6.77 -7.97 -17.84
C ALA A 118 5.78 -7.99 -19.03
N THR A 119 5.20 -9.14 -19.40
CA THR A 119 4.28 -9.21 -20.54
C THR A 119 2.92 -8.59 -20.19
N LEU A 120 2.05 -8.37 -21.20
CA LEU A 120 0.67 -7.95 -20.95
C LEU A 120 -0.20 -9.13 -20.53
N GLU A 121 0.13 -10.34 -20.98
CA GLU A 121 -0.53 -11.59 -20.61
C GLU A 121 -0.33 -11.91 -19.13
N ASP A 122 0.84 -11.62 -18.56
CA ASP A 122 1.11 -11.77 -17.13
C ASP A 122 0.13 -10.93 -16.28
N LEU A 123 -0.23 -9.72 -16.73
CA LEU A 123 -1.19 -8.84 -16.04
C LEU A 123 -2.58 -9.49 -15.93
N LEU A 124 -2.95 -10.32 -16.89
CA LEU A 124 -4.24 -11.01 -16.91
C LEU A 124 -4.27 -12.23 -15.98
N SER A 125 -3.13 -12.64 -15.42
CA SER A 125 -3.04 -13.78 -14.49
C SER A 125 -3.28 -13.40 -13.01
N VAL A 126 -3.26 -12.10 -12.71
CA VAL A 126 -3.27 -11.56 -11.33
C VAL A 126 -4.55 -11.93 -10.60
N GLU A 127 -5.70 -11.70 -11.23
CA GLU A 127 -7.01 -12.02 -10.64
C GLU A 127 -7.15 -13.52 -10.37
N GLY A 128 -6.80 -14.37 -11.34
CA GLY A 128 -6.83 -15.83 -11.19
C GLY A 128 -5.92 -16.32 -10.06
N ASN A 129 -4.75 -15.68 -9.88
CA ASN A 129 -3.85 -15.98 -8.79
C ASN A 129 -4.41 -15.54 -7.42
N MET A 130 -4.98 -14.34 -7.29
CA MET A 130 -5.66 -13.87 -6.07
C MET A 130 -6.84 -14.78 -5.70
N ARG A 131 -7.68 -15.13 -6.68
CA ARG A 131 -8.80 -16.08 -6.49
C ARG A 131 -8.32 -17.43 -5.97
N PHE A 132 -7.23 -17.96 -6.54
CA PHE A 132 -6.68 -19.22 -6.07
C PHE A 132 -6.15 -19.12 -4.63
N ARG A 133 -5.45 -18.03 -4.28
CA ARG A 133 -5.02 -17.76 -2.89
C ARG A 133 -6.19 -17.79 -1.91
N ARG A 134 -7.28 -17.08 -2.23
CA ARG A 134 -8.48 -17.04 -1.39
C ARG A 134 -9.13 -18.42 -1.24
N VAL A 135 -9.30 -19.13 -2.35
CA VAL A 135 -9.89 -20.49 -2.37
C VAL A 135 -9.04 -21.47 -1.56
N LEU A 136 -7.72 -21.42 -1.73
CA LEU A 136 -6.79 -22.26 -0.98
C LEU A 136 -6.84 -21.94 0.52
N ALA A 137 -6.80 -20.67 0.91
CA ALA A 137 -6.96 -20.25 2.31
C ALA A 137 -8.28 -20.75 2.91
N LYS A 138 -9.41 -20.53 2.21
CA LYS A 138 -10.73 -21.00 2.65
C LYS A 138 -10.80 -22.52 2.82
N SER A 139 -10.07 -23.29 1.99
CA SER A 139 -10.03 -24.76 2.11
C SER A 139 -9.39 -25.27 3.40
N ARG A 140 -8.60 -24.42 4.10
CA ARG A 140 -7.94 -24.74 5.38
C ARG A 140 -8.66 -24.15 6.59
N MET A 141 -9.81 -23.52 6.38
CA MET A 141 -10.62 -22.89 7.43
C MET A 141 -11.78 -23.77 7.88
N LYS A 142 -12.35 -23.49 9.05
CA LYS A 142 -13.60 -24.14 9.49
C LYS A 142 -14.75 -23.76 8.55
N ALA A 143 -15.82 -24.55 8.61
CA ALA A 143 -17.01 -24.32 7.79
C ALA A 143 -17.60 -22.91 7.99
N ASN A 144 -17.58 -22.42 9.23
CA ASN A 144 -18.08 -21.10 9.62
C ASN A 144 -17.05 -19.96 9.53
N GLU A 145 -15.85 -20.21 9.00
CA GLU A 145 -14.78 -19.21 8.87
C GLU A 145 -14.55 -18.80 7.41
N VAL A 146 -14.27 -17.53 7.12
CA VAL A 146 -14.05 -17.04 5.74
C VAL A 146 -12.86 -16.08 5.69
N PRO A 147 -11.95 -16.19 4.70
CA PRO A 147 -10.93 -15.17 4.45
C PRO A 147 -11.56 -13.97 3.74
N MET A 148 -11.50 -12.79 4.35
CA MET A 148 -12.04 -11.56 3.79
C MET A 148 -10.97 -10.52 3.59
N THR A 149 -10.96 -9.89 2.42
CA THR A 149 -10.11 -8.72 2.15
C THR A 149 -10.85 -7.48 2.60
N LEU A 150 -10.77 -7.22 3.90
CA LEU A 150 -11.43 -6.12 4.58
C LEU A 150 -10.37 -5.21 5.17
N THR A 151 -10.40 -3.92 4.84
CA THR A 151 -9.37 -3.00 5.33
C THR A 151 -9.41 -2.85 6.85
N SER A 152 -10.59 -2.58 7.43
CA SER A 152 -10.74 -2.44 8.88
C SER A 152 -11.93 -3.24 9.37
N PHE A 153 -11.76 -4.10 10.39
CA PHE A 153 -12.87 -4.84 10.97
C PHE A 153 -13.80 -3.88 11.76
N PRO A 154 -15.08 -3.71 11.37
CA PRO A 154 -15.92 -2.62 11.87
C PRO A 154 -16.06 -2.58 13.39
N ARG A 155 -16.09 -3.75 14.06
CA ARG A 155 -16.32 -3.88 15.50
C ARG A 155 -15.08 -4.30 16.31
N LEU A 156 -13.87 -4.18 15.76
CA LEU A 156 -12.65 -4.47 16.53
C LEU A 156 -12.59 -3.55 17.76
N GLY A 157 -12.51 -4.11 18.96
CA GLY A 157 -12.49 -3.33 20.21
C GLY A 157 -13.82 -2.67 20.59
N ALA A 158 -14.93 -2.99 19.91
CA ALA A 158 -16.27 -2.55 20.32
C ALA A 158 -16.77 -3.36 21.53
N PRO A 159 -17.75 -2.87 22.31
CA PRO A 159 -18.36 -3.64 23.39
C PRO A 159 -18.89 -5.01 22.92
N GLY A 160 -18.85 -6.01 23.80
CA GLY A 160 -19.30 -7.37 23.48
C GLY A 160 -18.20 -8.22 22.84
N VAL A 161 -18.61 -9.25 22.09
CA VAL A 161 -17.71 -10.28 21.57
C VAL A 161 -17.36 -10.02 20.11
N PHE A 162 -16.09 -9.72 19.82
CA PHE A 162 -15.58 -9.47 18.47
C PHE A 162 -14.46 -10.42 18.03
N THR A 163 -14.02 -11.35 18.88
CA THR A 163 -13.05 -12.41 18.54
C THR A 163 -13.60 -13.81 18.81
N ASP A 164 -13.00 -14.81 18.17
CA ASP A 164 -13.28 -16.23 18.36
C ASP A 164 -11.95 -17.02 18.53
N PRO A 165 -11.63 -17.53 19.73
CA PRO A 165 -12.37 -17.37 20.98
C PRO A 165 -12.34 -15.94 21.52
N TYR A 166 -13.26 -15.63 22.46
CA TYR A 166 -13.33 -14.33 23.12
C TYR A 166 -12.29 -14.20 24.23
N TYR A 167 -11.67 -13.02 24.31
CA TYR A 167 -10.84 -12.60 25.44
C TYR A 167 -11.26 -11.20 25.90
N PRO A 168 -11.25 -10.92 27.22
CA PRO A 168 -11.57 -9.60 27.74
C PRO A 168 -10.46 -8.59 27.41
N PRO A 169 -10.78 -7.29 27.17
CA PRO A 169 -9.78 -6.26 26.92
C PRO A 169 -8.71 -6.16 28.02
N GLY A 170 -7.45 -5.94 27.62
CA GLY A 170 -6.33 -5.79 28.52
C GLY A 170 -5.13 -6.66 28.15
N GLY A 171 -4.34 -7.02 29.15
CA GLY A 171 -3.05 -7.70 28.99
C GLY A 171 -1.85 -6.79 29.29
N GLY A 172 -0.66 -7.39 29.37
CA GLY A 172 0.58 -6.73 29.78
C GLY A 172 1.36 -6.04 28.64
N VAL A 173 1.06 -6.41 27.39
CA VAL A 173 1.75 -5.96 26.18
C VAL A 173 1.18 -4.61 25.72
N SER A 174 -0.05 -4.59 25.22
CA SER A 174 -0.71 -3.38 24.72
C SER A 174 -1.24 -2.49 25.85
N ARG A 175 -1.73 -3.12 26.93
CA ARG A 175 -2.46 -2.46 28.04
C ARG A 175 -3.69 -1.68 27.56
N SER A 176 -4.28 -2.09 26.43
CA SER A 176 -5.41 -1.41 25.79
C SER A 176 -6.64 -1.36 26.68
N LEU A 177 -7.47 -0.33 26.51
CA LEU A 177 -8.83 -0.24 27.06
C LEU A 177 -9.81 -1.18 26.34
N PHE A 178 -9.49 -1.57 25.11
CA PHE A 178 -10.46 -2.15 24.18
C PHE A 178 -10.03 -3.49 23.60
N LEU A 179 -8.72 -3.72 23.45
CA LEU A 179 -8.17 -4.91 22.79
C LEU A 179 -7.52 -5.85 23.80
N PRO A 180 -7.78 -7.17 23.73
CA PRO A 180 -6.96 -8.18 24.40
C PRO A 180 -5.61 -8.35 23.69
N ASP A 181 -4.55 -8.72 24.41
CA ASP A 181 -3.25 -9.03 23.81
C ASP A 181 -3.30 -10.29 22.93
N GLU A 182 -4.28 -11.16 23.11
CA GLU A 182 -4.47 -12.38 22.33
C GLU A 182 -4.80 -12.12 20.85
N ILE A 183 -5.16 -10.88 20.48
CA ILE A 183 -5.27 -10.50 19.07
C ILE A 183 -3.91 -10.35 18.40
N ILE A 184 -2.83 -10.23 19.16
CA ILE A 184 -1.49 -10.03 18.63
C ILE A 184 -0.96 -11.40 18.21
N ASN A 185 -0.38 -11.47 17.02
CA ASN A 185 0.26 -12.68 16.55
C ASN A 185 1.31 -13.17 17.58
N PRO A 186 1.35 -14.49 17.87
CA PRO A 186 2.20 -15.02 18.94
C PRO A 186 3.71 -14.98 18.63
N HIS A 187 4.11 -14.75 17.38
CA HIS A 187 5.52 -14.57 17.03
C HIS A 187 6.09 -13.36 17.76
N VAL A 188 7.15 -13.59 18.53
CA VAL A 188 7.73 -12.66 19.53
C VAL A 188 8.02 -11.25 19.01
N ARG A 189 8.26 -11.08 17.70
CA ARG A 189 8.41 -9.77 17.04
C ARG A 189 7.24 -8.83 17.33
N PHE A 190 5.99 -9.29 17.19
CA PHE A 190 4.81 -8.43 17.26
C PHE A 190 4.49 -7.92 18.67
N PRO A 191 4.42 -8.77 19.73
CA PRO A 191 4.21 -8.26 21.08
C PRO A 191 5.40 -7.42 21.56
N THR A 192 6.64 -7.75 21.15
CA THR A 192 7.81 -6.90 21.46
C THR A 192 7.67 -5.51 20.85
N LEU A 193 7.29 -5.44 19.57
CA LEU A 193 7.05 -4.18 18.87
C LEU A 193 5.99 -3.34 19.59
N THR A 194 4.85 -3.93 19.94
CA THR A 194 3.78 -3.24 20.69
C THR A 194 4.25 -2.73 22.05
N ALA A 195 4.93 -3.57 22.83
CA ALA A 195 5.40 -3.19 24.15
C ALA A 195 6.48 -2.11 24.08
N ASN A 196 7.44 -2.24 23.17
CA ASN A 196 8.57 -1.33 23.06
C ASN A 196 8.16 0.04 22.51
N ILE A 197 7.21 0.12 21.56
CA ILE A 197 6.64 1.42 21.13
C ILE A 197 6.00 2.14 22.31
N ARG A 198 5.13 1.47 23.08
CA ARG A 198 4.47 2.07 24.25
C ARG A 198 5.48 2.52 25.30
N ARG A 199 6.50 1.69 25.58
CA ARG A 199 7.55 1.99 26.57
C ARG A 199 8.45 3.15 26.11
N ARG A 200 8.82 3.21 24.82
CA ARG A 200 9.58 4.31 24.22
C ARG A 200 8.80 5.61 24.28
N ARG A 201 7.54 5.59 23.85
CA ARG A 201 6.64 6.75 23.86
C ARG A 201 6.41 7.30 25.27
N GLY A 202 6.49 6.45 26.30
CA GLY A 202 6.21 6.79 27.70
C GLY A 202 4.71 6.91 28.03
N ALA A 203 3.84 6.59 27.07
CA ALA A 203 2.39 6.59 27.18
C ALA A 203 1.81 5.57 26.19
N LYS A 204 0.53 5.23 26.32
CA LYS A 204 -0.16 4.53 25.23
C LYS A 204 -0.15 5.37 23.96
N ILE A 205 -0.23 4.70 22.82
CA ILE A 205 -0.57 5.38 21.58
C ILE A 205 -1.99 5.97 21.71
N ALA A 206 -2.27 7.03 20.97
CA ALA A 206 -3.55 7.73 21.03
C ALA A 206 -3.96 8.11 19.62
N ILE A 207 -4.98 7.44 19.10
CA ILE A 207 -5.56 7.69 17.79
C ILE A 207 -6.95 8.27 18.02
N ASN A 208 -7.23 9.42 17.40
CA ASN A 208 -8.52 10.08 17.47
C ASN A 208 -9.03 10.32 16.05
N MET A 209 -9.94 9.46 15.58
CA MET A 209 -10.59 9.65 14.29
C MET A 209 -11.88 10.44 14.48
N PRO A 210 -12.19 11.48 13.68
CA PRO A 210 -13.42 12.22 13.85
C PRO A 210 -14.62 11.28 13.71
N ILE A 211 -15.61 11.40 14.59
CA ILE A 211 -16.84 10.61 14.46
C ILE A 211 -17.70 11.17 13.33
N TYR A 212 -18.44 10.29 12.64
CA TYR A 212 -19.52 10.73 11.76
C TYR A 212 -20.61 11.37 12.62
N HIS A 213 -21.00 12.61 12.33
CA HIS A 213 -22.16 13.23 12.97
C HIS A 213 -23.42 13.02 12.13
N ASP A 214 -24.20 12.01 12.50
CA ASP A 214 -25.55 11.79 12.00
C ASP A 214 -26.57 12.57 12.85
N THR A 215 -27.85 12.37 12.58
CA THR A 215 -29.00 13.10 13.15
C THR A 215 -29.07 12.96 14.67
N ASN A 216 -28.85 11.75 15.19
CA ASN A 216 -28.93 11.41 16.61
C ASN A 216 -27.56 11.22 17.26
N THR A 217 -26.45 11.45 16.53
CA THR A 217 -25.11 11.44 17.15
C THR A 217 -25.00 12.60 18.13
N PRO A 218 -24.66 12.35 19.41
CA PRO A 218 -24.48 13.43 20.39
C PRO A 218 -23.49 14.50 19.93
N LYS A 219 -23.70 15.74 20.35
CA LYS A 219 -22.84 16.90 20.07
C LYS A 219 -22.62 17.72 21.36
N PRO A 220 -21.41 17.67 21.97
CA PRO A 220 -20.28 16.83 21.56
C PRO A 220 -20.58 15.34 21.78
N PHE A 221 -19.99 14.48 20.96
CA PHE A 221 -19.93 13.06 21.21
C PHE A 221 -18.86 12.77 22.28
N ILE A 222 -19.30 12.23 23.40
CA ILE A 222 -18.45 11.65 24.44
C ILE A 222 -18.75 10.16 24.45
N ASP A 223 -17.75 9.37 24.12
CA ASP A 223 -17.90 7.94 23.98
C ASP A 223 -18.22 7.26 25.32
N PRO A 224 -19.42 6.69 25.49
CA PRO A 224 -19.82 6.07 26.74
C PRO A 224 -19.11 4.74 27.01
N ASN A 225 -18.38 4.20 26.03
CA ASN A 225 -17.71 2.90 26.15
C ASN A 225 -16.26 3.00 26.61
N ILE A 226 -15.73 4.20 26.87
CA ILE A 226 -14.41 4.37 27.45
C ILE A 226 -14.52 4.14 28.97
N PRO A 227 -13.83 3.14 29.54
CA PRO A 227 -13.88 2.89 30.97
C PRO A 227 -12.95 3.85 31.72
N PHE A 228 -13.37 5.12 31.87
CA PHE A 228 -12.58 6.18 32.50
C PHE A 228 -12.16 5.89 33.95
N ASP A 229 -12.92 5.05 34.65
CA ASP A 229 -12.65 4.64 36.03
C ASP A 229 -11.68 3.45 36.14
N ARG A 230 -11.24 2.87 35.00
CA ARG A 230 -10.24 1.79 35.03
C ARG A 230 -8.90 2.32 35.55
N ASP A 231 -8.27 1.54 36.43
CA ASP A 231 -6.99 1.88 37.05
C ASP A 231 -6.13 0.61 37.25
N ILE A 232 -6.06 -0.24 36.22
CA ILE A 232 -5.26 -1.47 36.23
C ILE A 232 -3.81 -1.16 35.89
N TRP A 233 -3.60 -0.24 34.94
CA TRP A 233 -2.29 0.21 34.49
C TRP A 233 -2.13 1.73 34.68
N PRO A 234 -0.91 2.23 34.96
CA PRO A 234 -0.66 3.68 35.08
C PRO A 234 -1.07 4.50 33.85
N GLU A 235 -1.10 3.88 32.66
CA GLU A 235 -1.51 4.49 31.40
C GLU A 235 -3.05 4.56 31.21
N ASP A 236 -3.85 3.91 32.07
CA ASP A 236 -5.32 3.94 31.95
C ASP A 236 -5.87 5.36 32.07
N ARG A 237 -5.21 6.18 32.92
CA ARG A 237 -5.54 7.59 33.07
C ARG A 237 -5.36 8.41 31.80
N ASN A 238 -4.56 7.96 30.81
CA ASN A 238 -4.31 8.75 29.59
C ASN A 238 -5.61 9.18 28.92
N ALA A 239 -6.63 8.31 28.88
CA ALA A 239 -7.92 8.63 28.27
C ALA A 239 -8.65 9.77 29.02
N ARG A 240 -8.75 9.70 30.36
CA ARG A 240 -9.38 10.76 31.18
C ARG A 240 -8.54 12.05 31.25
N ASP A 241 -7.23 11.94 31.08
CA ASP A 241 -6.28 13.06 31.11
C ASP A 241 -6.14 13.77 29.74
N GLY A 242 -7.09 13.55 28.82
CA GLY A 242 -7.22 14.29 27.57
C GLY A 242 -6.67 13.60 26.32
N ALA A 243 -6.22 12.34 26.39
CA ALA A 243 -5.85 11.61 25.17
C ALA A 243 -7.07 11.22 24.32
N ALA A 244 -8.24 11.02 24.93
CA ALA A 244 -9.50 10.80 24.23
C ALA A 244 -10.20 12.16 23.99
N LEU A 245 -10.37 12.53 22.72
CA LEU A 245 -10.95 13.82 22.35
C LEU A 245 -12.49 13.72 22.21
N PRO A 246 -13.26 14.75 22.63
CA PRO A 246 -14.66 14.88 22.23
C PRO A 246 -14.82 14.87 20.72
N ASP A 247 -15.93 14.36 20.20
CA ASP A 247 -16.21 14.24 18.75
C ASP A 247 -15.27 13.29 17.98
N HIS A 248 -14.57 12.40 18.69
CA HIS A 248 -13.66 11.43 18.08
C HIS A 248 -13.90 10.00 18.58
N ILE A 249 -13.60 9.04 17.72
CA ILE A 249 -13.42 7.63 18.02
C ILE A 249 -12.01 7.47 18.56
N TYR A 250 -11.89 7.15 19.86
CA TYR A 250 -10.61 6.97 20.53
C TYR A 250 -10.12 5.52 20.47
N MET A 251 -8.90 5.32 20.00
CA MET A 251 -8.24 4.01 19.90
C MET A 251 -6.84 4.10 20.51
N ASP A 252 -6.45 3.10 21.32
CA ASP A 252 -5.30 3.19 22.23
C ASP A 252 -4.27 2.05 22.11
N ALA A 253 -4.35 1.27 21.03
CA ALA A 253 -3.48 0.13 20.81
C ALA A 253 -3.08 -0.07 19.35
N MET A 254 -1.89 -0.65 19.16
CA MET A 254 -1.29 -0.94 17.84
C MET A 254 -2.20 -1.77 16.94
N GLY A 255 -2.99 -2.69 17.52
CA GLY A 255 -3.91 -3.54 16.77
C GLY A 255 -5.06 -2.82 16.07
N PHE A 256 -5.38 -1.58 16.43
CA PHE A 256 -6.34 -0.79 15.66
C PHE A 256 -5.80 -0.37 14.30
N GLY A 257 -4.48 -0.23 14.15
CA GLY A 257 -3.83 0.17 12.92
C GLY A 257 -3.19 -1.01 12.19
N MET A 258 -2.18 -1.63 12.80
CA MET A 258 -1.51 -2.80 12.20
C MET A 258 -2.41 -4.05 12.13
N GLY A 259 -3.59 -4.01 12.77
CA GLY A 259 -4.64 -5.01 12.57
C GLY A 259 -5.60 -4.70 11.42
N CYS A 260 -5.30 -3.69 10.59
CA CYS A 260 -5.96 -3.40 9.31
C CYS A 260 -5.23 -4.07 8.15
N CYS A 261 -5.96 -4.34 7.06
CA CYS A 261 -5.41 -4.92 5.84
C CYS A 261 -5.14 -3.87 4.74
N CYS A 262 -4.24 -4.18 3.81
CA CYS A 262 -3.96 -3.38 2.63
C CYS A 262 -3.61 -4.20 1.37
N LEU A 263 -3.49 -3.47 0.25
CA LEU A 263 -2.94 -3.98 -1.00
C LEU A 263 -1.61 -3.27 -1.26
N GLN A 264 -0.54 -4.02 -1.43
CA GLN A 264 0.80 -3.49 -1.69
C GLN A 264 1.35 -4.08 -2.99
N ILE A 265 2.10 -3.28 -3.77
CA ILE A 265 2.72 -3.74 -5.02
C ILE A 265 4.21 -3.46 -4.98
N THR A 266 5.03 -4.50 -5.13
CA THR A 266 6.49 -4.35 -5.19
C THR A 266 6.99 -4.58 -6.61
N PHE A 267 7.84 -3.68 -7.08
CA PHE A 267 8.51 -3.72 -8.38
C PHE A 267 10.01 -3.94 -8.18
N GLN A 268 10.63 -4.75 -9.02
CA GLN A 268 12.07 -4.77 -9.26
C GLN A 268 12.37 -3.92 -10.49
N ALA A 269 13.26 -2.93 -10.34
CA ALA A 269 13.71 -2.10 -11.43
C ALA A 269 14.98 -2.67 -12.09
N CYS A 270 15.34 -2.19 -13.28
CA CYS A 270 16.52 -2.64 -14.00
C CYS A 270 17.85 -2.21 -13.36
N SER A 271 17.82 -1.18 -12.52
CA SER A 271 18.99 -0.59 -11.87
C SER A 271 18.58 0.26 -10.68
N VAL A 272 19.57 0.69 -9.88
CA VAL A 272 19.33 1.63 -8.77
C VAL A 272 18.78 2.98 -9.25
N SER A 273 19.21 3.46 -10.42
CA SER A 273 18.75 4.73 -11.00
C SER A 273 17.28 4.67 -11.39
N GLU A 274 16.85 3.59 -12.06
CA GLU A 274 15.45 3.39 -12.42
C GLU A 274 14.58 3.18 -11.17
N ALA A 275 15.07 2.43 -10.17
CA ALA A 275 14.36 2.27 -8.89
C ALA A 275 14.11 3.62 -8.20
N ARG A 276 15.11 4.50 -8.15
CA ARG A 276 14.96 5.85 -7.56
C ARG A 276 13.98 6.70 -8.35
N ARG A 277 14.05 6.68 -9.69
CA ARG A 277 13.09 7.38 -10.55
C ARG A 277 11.65 6.89 -10.36
N MET A 278 11.48 5.57 -10.24
CA MET A 278 10.19 4.94 -9.99
C MET A 278 9.63 5.30 -8.61
N TYR A 279 10.47 5.28 -7.58
CA TYR A 279 10.12 5.72 -6.23
C TYR A 279 9.58 7.16 -6.27
N ASP A 280 10.32 8.08 -6.88
CA ASP A 280 9.93 9.49 -6.95
C ASP A 280 8.62 9.69 -7.71
N ALA A 281 8.42 8.96 -8.81
CA ALA A 281 7.18 9.05 -9.59
C ALA A 281 5.94 8.57 -8.82
N PHE A 282 6.09 7.65 -7.87
CA PHE A 282 4.99 7.16 -7.04
C PHE A 282 4.59 8.10 -5.91
N VAL A 283 5.49 8.97 -5.45
CA VAL A 283 5.22 9.85 -4.29
C VAL A 283 3.92 10.65 -4.47
N PRO A 284 3.67 11.35 -5.60
CA PRO A 284 2.41 12.08 -5.81
C PRO A 284 1.20 11.20 -6.11
N VAL A 285 1.41 9.93 -6.50
CA VAL A 285 0.35 8.96 -6.81
C VAL A 285 -0.21 8.33 -5.52
N GLY A 286 0.61 8.23 -4.47
CA GLY A 286 0.23 7.67 -3.17
C GLY A 286 -1.10 8.20 -2.62
N PRO A 287 -1.27 9.53 -2.42
CA PRO A 287 -2.50 10.11 -1.90
C PRO A 287 -3.72 9.92 -2.82
N ILE A 288 -3.50 9.95 -4.13
CA ILE A 288 -4.56 9.78 -5.14
C ILE A 288 -5.16 8.38 -5.03
N MET A 289 -4.29 7.37 -4.93
CA MET A 289 -4.71 5.98 -4.78
C MET A 289 -5.31 5.71 -3.41
N LEU A 290 -4.83 6.36 -2.34
CA LEU A 290 -5.47 6.26 -1.02
C LEU A 290 -6.94 6.71 -1.10
N ALA A 291 -7.21 7.88 -1.70
CA ALA A 291 -8.58 8.38 -1.86
C ALA A 291 -9.44 7.51 -2.79
N LEU A 292 -8.90 7.07 -3.93
CA LEU A 292 -9.61 6.25 -4.92
C LEU A 292 -9.95 4.83 -4.40
N THR A 293 -9.14 4.31 -3.47
CA THR A 293 -9.31 2.96 -2.91
C THR A 293 -10.02 2.94 -1.56
N ALA A 294 -10.41 4.08 -1.01
CA ALA A 294 -11.01 4.24 0.33
C ALA A 294 -11.98 3.09 0.73
N SER A 295 -11.69 2.42 1.85
CA SER A 295 -12.34 1.15 2.26
C SER A 295 -12.52 0.99 3.79
N SER A 296 -12.32 2.05 4.57
CA SER A 296 -12.34 1.98 6.06
C SER A 296 -13.14 3.12 6.72
N PRO A 297 -14.47 3.12 6.58
CA PRO A 297 -15.34 4.15 7.14
C PRO A 297 -15.81 3.87 8.57
N ILE A 298 -15.44 2.73 9.17
CA ILE A 298 -15.94 2.26 10.47
C ILE A 298 -14.78 1.78 11.33
N PHE A 299 -14.69 2.33 12.54
CA PHE A 299 -13.72 1.90 13.55
C PHE A 299 -14.41 1.72 14.90
N ARG A 300 -14.05 0.66 15.63
CA ARG A 300 -14.50 0.40 17.02
C ARG A 300 -16.03 0.41 17.22
N GLY A 301 -16.77 -0.01 16.20
CA GLY A 301 -18.22 -0.03 16.18
C GLY A 301 -18.87 1.34 15.95
N LEU A 302 -18.13 2.32 15.43
CA LEU A 302 -18.60 3.68 15.16
C LEU A 302 -18.30 4.11 13.72
N LEU A 303 -19.26 4.77 13.06
CA LEU A 303 -19.01 5.41 11.76
C LEU A 303 -18.04 6.57 11.96
N ALA A 304 -16.95 6.59 11.20
CA ALA A 304 -15.97 7.65 11.20
C ALA A 304 -16.32 8.74 10.17
N GLY A 305 -15.82 9.96 10.41
CA GLY A 305 -15.89 11.11 9.49
C GLY A 305 -14.78 11.10 8.43
N VAL A 306 -14.10 9.97 8.26
CA VAL A 306 -13.03 9.68 7.29
C VAL A 306 -13.31 8.33 6.64
N ASP A 307 -12.64 8.04 5.52
CA ASP A 307 -12.87 6.82 4.74
C ASP A 307 -11.62 5.93 4.55
N CYS A 308 -10.48 6.32 5.13
CA CYS A 308 -9.17 5.70 4.91
C CYS A 308 -8.47 5.33 6.22
N ARG A 309 -7.65 4.27 6.21
CA ARG A 309 -7.01 3.70 7.41
C ARG A 309 -5.75 4.44 7.84
N TRP A 310 -5.18 5.24 6.95
CA TRP A 310 -3.76 5.60 7.00
C TRP A 310 -3.37 6.34 8.29
N ASP A 311 -4.16 7.32 8.73
CA ASP A 311 -3.93 8.02 10.01
C ASP A 311 -4.13 7.11 11.24
N VAL A 312 -4.98 6.09 11.15
CA VAL A 312 -5.13 5.08 12.22
C VAL A 312 -3.86 4.25 12.33
N ILE A 313 -3.29 3.79 11.21
CA ILE A 313 -2.03 3.04 11.23
C ILE A 313 -0.87 3.93 11.66
N ALA A 314 -0.77 5.14 11.13
CA ALA A 314 0.24 6.12 11.48
C ALA A 314 0.31 6.36 13.00
N GLY A 315 -0.85 6.54 13.64
CA GLY A 315 -0.95 6.71 15.09
C GLY A 315 -0.74 5.43 15.89
N SER A 316 -1.01 4.25 15.32
CA SER A 316 -0.91 2.95 16.01
C SER A 316 0.52 2.51 16.32
N VAL A 317 1.50 3.07 15.58
CA VAL A 317 2.93 2.80 15.75
C VAL A 317 3.75 4.08 15.93
N ASP A 318 3.10 5.19 16.29
CA ASP A 318 3.79 6.43 16.61
C ASP A 318 4.51 6.27 17.95
N ASP A 319 5.82 6.08 17.89
CA ASP A 319 6.68 5.87 19.04
C ASP A 319 7.26 7.18 19.59
N ARG A 320 6.91 8.33 19.00
CA ARG A 320 7.48 9.63 19.37
C ARG A 320 7.16 10.03 20.80
N THR A 321 8.18 10.44 21.54
CA THR A 321 8.03 11.02 22.88
C THR A 321 7.29 12.37 22.82
N GLU A 322 7.05 12.99 23.98
CA GLU A 322 6.52 14.36 24.01
C GLU A 322 7.52 15.41 23.49
N GLU A 323 8.83 15.18 23.66
CA GLU A 323 9.86 16.11 23.14
C GLU A 323 9.97 15.98 21.62
N GLU A 324 9.97 14.76 21.08
CA GLU A 324 9.99 14.50 19.64
C GLU A 324 8.74 15.05 18.94
N ARG A 325 7.58 15.09 19.63
CA ARG A 325 6.36 15.72 19.11
C ARG A 325 6.35 17.25 19.26
N GLY A 326 7.38 17.84 19.85
CA GLY A 326 7.46 19.29 20.12
C GLY A 326 6.51 19.79 21.21
N LEU A 327 5.92 18.89 22.01
CA LEU A 327 5.04 19.24 23.13
C LEU A 327 5.86 19.69 24.35
N LYS A 328 7.12 19.25 24.44
CA LYS A 328 8.11 19.67 25.42
C LYS A 328 9.42 20.07 24.71
N PRO A 329 10.23 20.98 25.30
CA PRO A 329 11.55 21.27 24.78
C PRO A 329 12.45 20.02 24.80
N LEU A 330 13.32 19.86 23.81
CA LEU A 330 14.32 18.79 23.76
C LEU A 330 15.26 18.88 24.97
N ARG A 331 15.42 17.78 25.69
CA ARG A 331 16.38 17.58 26.79
C ARG A 331 17.06 16.23 26.68
N ASP A 332 16.27 15.19 26.46
CA ASP A 332 16.73 13.79 26.41
C ASP A 332 16.71 13.24 24.97
N ASP A 333 15.82 13.75 24.11
CA ASP A 333 15.70 13.34 22.71
C ASP A 333 16.54 14.21 21.75
N ARG A 334 16.86 13.64 20.58
CA ARG A 334 17.78 14.25 19.61
C ARG A 334 17.13 15.23 18.64
N PHE A 335 15.85 15.01 18.30
CA PHE A 335 15.17 15.71 17.22
C PHE A 335 13.71 16.01 17.57
N VAL A 336 13.19 17.13 17.09
CA VAL A 336 11.73 17.31 16.94
C VAL A 336 11.35 16.71 15.60
N ILE A 337 10.49 15.68 15.61
CA ILE A 337 10.17 14.84 14.45
C ILE A 337 8.70 15.07 14.03
N PRO A 338 8.45 15.68 12.86
CA PRO A 338 7.09 16.10 12.47
C PRO A 338 6.12 14.94 12.25
N LYS A 339 6.61 13.82 11.72
CA LYS A 339 5.80 12.67 11.30
C LYS A 339 6.06 11.43 12.13
N SER A 340 5.06 10.56 12.21
CA SER A 340 5.25 9.20 12.76
C SER A 340 6.26 8.43 11.90
N ARG A 341 6.84 7.35 12.43
CA ARG A 341 7.65 6.43 11.62
C ARG A 341 6.82 5.66 10.57
N TYR A 342 5.50 5.64 10.76
CA TYR A 342 4.54 5.28 9.74
C TYR A 342 3.87 6.57 9.25
N ASP A 343 4.20 7.05 8.05
CA ASP A 343 3.61 8.27 7.49
C ASP A 343 3.94 8.41 5.99
N SER A 344 3.51 9.48 5.31
CA SER A 344 3.90 9.77 3.92
C SER A 344 5.42 9.85 3.74
N VAL A 345 5.89 9.62 2.49
CA VAL A 345 7.30 9.85 2.11
C VAL A 345 7.78 11.24 2.49
N ASP A 346 9.01 11.34 2.98
CA ASP A 346 9.63 12.59 3.43
C ASP A 346 10.44 13.33 2.36
N CYS A 347 10.95 12.66 1.33
CA CYS A 347 11.74 13.30 0.29
C CYS A 347 11.80 12.49 -1.00
N TYR A 348 12.03 13.18 -2.12
CA TYR A 348 12.48 12.63 -3.38
C TYR A 348 13.96 12.26 -3.35
N ILE A 349 14.32 11.18 -4.04
CA ILE A 349 15.64 10.54 -3.95
C ILE A 349 16.35 10.36 -5.28
N TYR A 350 15.77 10.66 -6.45
CA TYR A 350 16.43 10.51 -7.74
C TYR A 350 17.18 11.79 -8.13
N ASP A 351 18.48 11.67 -8.40
CA ASP A 351 19.31 12.80 -8.82
C ASP A 351 19.20 13.01 -10.35
N CYS A 352 18.31 13.91 -10.74
CA CYS A 352 18.11 14.31 -12.13
C CYS A 352 17.73 15.79 -12.25
N ASP A 353 17.85 16.36 -13.44
CA ASP A 353 17.55 17.78 -13.66
C ASP A 353 16.08 18.14 -13.40
N SER A 354 15.17 17.18 -13.59
CA SER A 354 13.75 17.35 -13.27
C SER A 354 13.46 17.34 -11.78
N ASN A 355 14.38 16.88 -10.91
CA ASN A 355 14.23 16.94 -9.46
C ASN A 355 14.90 18.22 -8.93
N ARG A 356 14.09 19.26 -8.76
CA ARG A 356 14.53 20.56 -8.27
C ARG A 356 14.62 20.54 -6.73
N PRO A 357 15.63 21.16 -6.12
CA PRO A 357 15.74 21.26 -4.65
C PRO A 357 14.46 21.78 -3.97
N GLU A 358 13.74 22.68 -4.63
CA GLU A 358 12.48 23.27 -4.18
C GLU A 358 11.33 22.25 -4.00
N TYR A 359 11.44 21.02 -4.51
CA TYR A 359 10.41 20.00 -4.24
C TYR A 359 10.58 19.31 -2.88
N ASN A 360 11.80 19.24 -2.35
CA ASN A 360 12.06 18.74 -1.01
C ASN A 360 11.99 19.92 -0.01
N ASP A 361 10.78 20.45 0.17
CA ASP A 361 10.50 21.72 0.86
C ASP A 361 10.05 21.59 2.33
N ASN A 362 9.89 20.36 2.81
CA ASN A 362 9.46 20.06 4.17
C ASN A 362 10.61 20.10 5.18
N HIS A 363 10.28 20.33 6.45
CA HIS A 363 11.24 20.15 7.55
C HIS A 363 11.46 18.65 7.80
N MET A 364 12.58 18.13 7.31
CA MET A 364 12.96 16.72 7.44
C MET A 364 14.25 16.61 8.27
N PRO A 365 14.17 16.31 9.59
CA PRO A 365 15.37 16.11 10.41
C PRO A 365 16.12 14.85 9.95
N TYR A 366 17.45 14.89 9.94
CA TYR A 366 18.31 13.76 9.60
C TYR A 366 19.58 13.77 10.44
N ASP A 367 20.25 12.62 10.53
CA ASP A 367 21.54 12.49 11.21
C ASP A 367 22.69 12.93 10.29
N GLU A 368 23.33 14.07 10.60
CA GLU A 368 24.42 14.62 9.79
C GLU A 368 25.62 13.67 9.69
N ALA A 369 25.98 12.98 10.78
CA ALA A 369 27.13 12.08 10.78
C ALA A 369 26.89 10.86 9.88
N ILE A 370 25.66 10.32 9.88
CA ILE A 370 25.26 9.24 8.98
C ILE A 370 25.29 9.73 7.52
N LYS A 371 24.75 10.91 7.25
CA LYS A 371 24.76 11.50 5.91
C LYS A 371 26.18 11.69 5.39
N GLU A 372 27.07 12.29 6.19
CA GLU A 372 28.48 12.48 5.85
C GLU A 372 29.19 11.16 5.59
N ARG A 373 28.94 10.13 6.41
CA ARG A 373 29.49 8.78 6.21
C ARG A 373 29.05 8.18 4.87
N LEU A 374 27.76 8.23 4.55
CA LEU A 374 27.24 7.72 3.27
C LEU A 374 27.86 8.46 2.08
N MET A 375 27.97 9.79 2.18
CA MET A 375 28.58 10.61 1.12
C MET A 375 30.07 10.35 0.94
N ALA A 376 30.81 10.13 2.03
CA ALA A 376 32.24 9.78 1.98
C ALA A 376 32.49 8.45 1.24
N ASP A 377 31.53 7.53 1.26
CA ASP A 377 31.55 6.25 0.55
C ASP A 377 30.91 6.31 -0.86
N GLY A 378 30.61 7.50 -1.37
CA GLY A 378 30.15 7.71 -2.75
C GLY A 378 28.66 7.43 -2.98
N VAL A 379 27.84 7.56 -1.94
CA VAL A 379 26.38 7.70 -2.08
C VAL A 379 26.06 9.17 -2.32
N ASP A 380 25.22 9.51 -3.29
CA ASP A 380 24.94 10.92 -3.60
C ASP A 380 24.13 11.62 -2.48
N PRO A 381 24.08 12.97 -2.47
CA PRO A 381 23.47 13.72 -1.37
C PRO A 381 21.98 13.43 -1.13
N LEU A 382 21.18 13.18 -2.17
CA LEU A 382 19.73 12.92 -2.02
C LEU A 382 19.49 11.58 -1.32
N LEU A 383 20.13 10.52 -1.83
CA LEU A 383 19.99 9.19 -1.25
C LEU A 383 20.62 9.10 0.15
N SER A 384 21.73 9.82 0.38
CA SER A 384 22.36 9.91 1.70
C SER A 384 21.45 10.59 2.72
N THR A 385 20.76 11.67 2.32
CA THR A 385 19.82 12.38 3.19
C THR A 385 18.60 11.52 3.51
N HIS A 386 18.08 10.77 2.53
CA HIS A 386 16.98 9.83 2.75
C HIS A 386 17.30 8.80 3.83
N PHE A 387 18.43 8.08 3.72
CA PHE A 387 18.80 7.09 4.74
C PHE A 387 19.15 7.73 6.09
N ALA A 388 19.83 8.87 6.08
CA ALA A 388 20.11 9.61 7.32
C ALA A 388 18.83 10.06 8.05
N HIS A 389 17.74 10.35 7.30
CA HIS A 389 16.42 10.60 7.87
C HIS A 389 15.80 9.34 8.48
N LEU A 390 15.78 8.21 7.77
CA LEU A 390 15.23 6.96 8.31
C LEU A 390 15.92 6.53 9.62
N PHE A 391 17.23 6.79 9.71
CA PHE A 391 18.08 6.45 10.85
C PHE A 391 18.04 7.46 12.01
N ILE A 392 17.17 8.48 11.97
CA ILE A 392 16.85 9.23 13.20
C ILE A 392 16.04 8.39 14.19
N ARG A 393 15.37 7.33 13.71
CA ARG A 393 14.55 6.44 14.52
C ARG A 393 15.41 5.48 15.33
N ASP A 394 14.90 5.09 16.48
CA ASP A 394 15.48 3.97 17.23
C ASP A 394 14.98 2.63 16.67
N PRO A 395 15.82 1.58 16.71
CA PRO A 395 15.40 0.21 16.49
C PRO A 395 14.46 -0.24 17.62
N ILE A 396 13.32 -0.85 17.27
CA ILE A 396 12.28 -1.17 18.25
C ILE A 396 12.26 -2.65 18.62
N VAL A 397 12.72 -3.52 17.73
CA VAL A 397 12.81 -4.97 17.96
C VAL A 397 14.22 -5.40 17.63
N ILE A 398 14.99 -5.74 18.66
CA ILE A 398 16.34 -6.29 18.52
C ILE A 398 16.34 -7.68 19.16
N PHE A 399 16.93 -8.66 18.49
CA PHE A 399 17.13 -9.99 19.05
C PHE A 399 18.57 -10.13 19.55
N GLU A 400 18.77 -10.79 20.70
CA GLU A 400 20.10 -11.01 21.28
C GLU A 400 21.02 -11.77 20.31
N GLU A 401 20.49 -12.76 19.62
CA GLU A 401 21.21 -13.65 18.73
C GLU A 401 21.68 -12.95 17.45
N THR A 402 20.98 -11.89 17.03
CA THR A 402 21.35 -11.08 15.85
C THR A 402 22.04 -9.77 16.23
N MET A 403 22.50 -9.61 17.47
CA MET A 403 23.20 -8.39 17.89
C MET A 403 24.52 -8.18 17.12
N ASN A 404 25.32 -9.24 16.98
CA ASN A 404 26.59 -9.20 16.24
C ASN A 404 26.46 -10.03 14.98
N GLN A 405 26.65 -9.39 13.83
CA GLN A 405 26.46 -10.01 12.52
C GLN A 405 27.66 -9.72 11.63
N ASP A 406 27.80 -10.52 10.57
CA ASP A 406 28.74 -10.23 9.49
C ASP A 406 28.09 -9.22 8.54
N ASP A 407 28.53 -7.97 8.58
CA ASP A 407 27.96 -6.88 7.79
C ASP A 407 28.15 -7.07 6.28
N GLU A 408 29.07 -7.95 5.84
CA GLU A 408 29.19 -8.32 4.43
C GLU A 408 28.07 -9.26 3.99
N ARG A 409 27.51 -10.07 4.88
CA ARG A 409 26.60 -11.16 4.54
C ARG A 409 25.18 -10.97 5.07
N SER A 410 24.97 -10.02 5.98
CA SER A 410 23.67 -9.69 6.54
C SER A 410 23.25 -8.26 6.23
N SER A 411 21.94 -8.02 6.28
CA SER A 411 21.32 -6.70 6.22
C SER A 411 20.31 -6.49 7.34
N ASP A 412 20.32 -7.32 8.39
CA ASP A 412 19.28 -7.32 9.43
C ASP A 412 19.32 -6.05 10.30
N HIS A 413 20.49 -5.47 10.58
CA HIS A 413 20.58 -4.19 11.30
C HIS A 413 20.05 -3.03 10.45
N PHE A 414 20.33 -3.05 9.14
CA PHE A 414 19.75 -2.10 8.20
C PHE A 414 18.21 -2.27 8.13
N GLU A 415 17.74 -3.51 7.95
CA GLU A 415 16.31 -3.85 7.90
C GLU A 415 15.59 -3.59 9.21
N ASN A 416 16.27 -3.57 10.35
CA ASN A 416 15.69 -3.19 11.63
C ASN A 416 15.07 -1.79 11.57
N ILE A 417 15.82 -0.84 10.99
CA ILE A 417 15.37 0.55 10.80
C ILE A 417 14.51 0.68 9.54
N GLN A 418 14.95 0.13 8.42
CA GLN A 418 14.27 0.24 7.13
C GLN A 418 12.86 -0.38 7.17
N SER A 419 12.71 -1.60 7.70
CA SER A 419 11.41 -2.29 7.74
C SER A 419 10.42 -1.67 8.72
N THR A 420 10.90 -0.83 9.65
CA THR A 420 10.08 -0.13 10.65
C THR A 420 9.95 1.37 10.38
N ASN A 421 10.40 1.84 9.21
CA ASN A 421 9.90 3.07 8.61
C ASN A 421 8.89 2.66 7.53
N TRP A 422 7.62 2.94 7.78
CA TRP A 422 6.50 2.49 6.94
C TRP A 422 5.92 3.68 6.18
N GLN A 423 6.42 3.89 4.96
CA GLN A 423 6.00 5.02 4.13
C GLN A 423 5.00 4.63 3.03
N THR A 424 4.42 5.63 2.34
CA THR A 424 3.52 5.42 1.19
C THR A 424 4.23 4.73 0.02
N VAL A 425 5.54 4.94 -0.10
CA VAL A 425 6.43 4.27 -1.05
C VAL A 425 7.69 3.86 -0.28
N ARG A 426 8.25 2.69 -0.57
CA ARG A 426 9.50 2.23 0.04
C ARG A 426 10.53 1.89 -1.02
N PHE A 427 11.72 2.48 -0.92
CA PHE A 427 12.89 2.11 -1.70
C PHE A 427 13.62 0.94 -1.01
N LYS A 428 13.76 -0.21 -1.68
CA LYS A 428 14.22 -1.47 -1.08
C LYS A 428 15.54 -1.90 -1.71
N PRO A 429 16.66 -1.83 -0.96
CA PRO A 429 17.92 -2.39 -1.40
C PRO A 429 17.82 -3.91 -1.69
N PRO A 430 18.72 -4.44 -2.54
CA PRO A 430 18.84 -5.88 -2.74
C PRO A 430 19.15 -6.61 -1.43
N PRO A 431 18.47 -7.72 -1.12
CA PRO A 431 18.87 -8.56 -0.01
C PRO A 431 20.23 -9.22 -0.29
N PRO A 432 21.10 -9.39 0.72
CA PRO A 432 22.37 -10.12 0.56
C PRO A 432 22.15 -11.54 0.02
N GLU A 433 23.14 -12.04 -0.73
CA GLU A 433 23.17 -13.42 -1.24
C GLU A 433 21.93 -13.84 -2.06
N SER A 434 21.26 -12.88 -2.71
CA SER A 434 20.05 -13.09 -3.49
C SER A 434 20.18 -12.56 -4.92
N PRO A 435 19.51 -13.19 -5.92
CA PRO A 435 19.42 -12.63 -7.26
C PRO A 435 18.50 -11.41 -7.35
N ILE A 436 17.76 -11.06 -6.29
CA ILE A 436 16.82 -9.93 -6.28
C ILE A 436 17.57 -8.59 -6.45
N GLY A 437 17.04 -7.72 -7.30
CA GLY A 437 17.58 -6.39 -7.61
C GLY A 437 17.05 -5.27 -6.70
N TRP A 438 17.27 -4.02 -7.14
CA TRP A 438 16.75 -2.82 -6.48
C TRP A 438 15.23 -2.74 -6.69
N ARG A 439 14.49 -2.51 -5.61
CA ARG A 439 13.02 -2.57 -5.64
C ARG A 439 12.36 -1.30 -5.12
N VAL A 440 11.11 -1.12 -5.52
CA VAL A 440 10.22 -0.05 -5.05
C VAL A 440 8.88 -0.68 -4.70
N GLU A 441 8.34 -0.33 -3.54
CA GLU A 441 7.08 -0.87 -3.04
C GLU A 441 6.06 0.27 -2.86
N PHE A 442 4.89 0.14 -3.51
CA PHE A 442 3.76 1.06 -3.43
C PHE A 442 2.75 0.57 -2.39
N ARG A 443 2.43 1.38 -1.38
CA ARG A 443 1.86 0.90 -0.11
C ARG A 443 0.56 1.59 0.34
N SER A 444 0.12 2.63 -0.38
CA SER A 444 -0.99 3.46 0.10
C SER A 444 -2.38 2.85 -0.08
N MET A 445 -2.55 1.88 -0.98
CA MET A 445 -3.87 1.37 -1.35
C MET A 445 -4.55 0.63 -0.19
N GLU A 446 -5.84 0.88 -0.02
CA GLU A 446 -6.71 0.07 0.83
C GLU A 446 -6.99 -1.26 0.13
N VAL A 447 -7.18 -2.34 0.88
CA VAL A 447 -7.62 -3.61 0.28
C VAL A 447 -9.11 -3.53 -0.04
N GLN A 448 -9.48 -4.11 -1.18
CA GLN A 448 -10.86 -4.12 -1.70
C GLN A 448 -11.56 -5.44 -1.40
N LEU A 449 -12.90 -5.43 -1.47
CA LEU A 449 -13.70 -6.59 -1.11
C LEU A 449 -13.45 -7.77 -2.04
N THR A 450 -13.19 -7.49 -3.32
CA THR A 450 -13.09 -8.52 -4.35
C THR A 450 -11.71 -8.70 -4.96
N ASP A 451 -11.37 -9.93 -5.34
CA ASP A 451 -10.13 -10.22 -6.09
C ASP A 451 -10.09 -9.47 -7.43
N TYR A 452 -11.25 -9.23 -8.06
CA TYR A 452 -11.36 -8.39 -9.27
C TYR A 452 -10.91 -6.96 -9.01
N GLU A 453 -11.41 -6.32 -7.95
CA GLU A 453 -11.04 -4.94 -7.63
C GLU A 453 -9.56 -4.82 -7.27
N ASN A 454 -9.04 -5.75 -6.46
CA ASN A 454 -7.63 -5.74 -6.07
C ASN A 454 -6.71 -5.96 -7.28
N ALA A 455 -7.06 -6.88 -8.18
CA ALA A 455 -6.32 -7.10 -9.42
C ALA A 455 -6.39 -5.88 -10.36
N ALA A 456 -7.55 -5.23 -10.49
CA ALA A 456 -7.71 -4.03 -11.31
C ALA A 456 -6.80 -2.88 -10.84
N HIS A 457 -6.74 -2.62 -9.53
CA HIS A 457 -5.84 -1.60 -8.97
C HIS A 457 -4.36 -1.98 -9.15
N ALA A 458 -4.00 -3.24 -8.93
CA ALA A 458 -2.64 -3.74 -9.17
C ALA A 458 -2.21 -3.53 -10.63
N VAL A 459 -3.06 -3.96 -11.58
CA VAL A 459 -2.81 -3.82 -13.03
C VAL A 459 -2.70 -2.35 -13.43
N PHE A 460 -3.55 -1.47 -12.89
CA PHE A 460 -3.46 -0.04 -13.15
C PHE A 460 -2.10 0.54 -12.72
N ILE A 461 -1.63 0.22 -11.51
CA ILE A 461 -0.33 0.73 -11.02
C ILE A 461 0.83 0.20 -11.87
N VAL A 462 0.79 -1.07 -12.27
CA VAL A 462 1.83 -1.64 -13.14
C VAL A 462 1.85 -0.96 -14.51
N LEU A 463 0.68 -0.80 -15.15
CA LEU A 463 0.58 -0.12 -16.44
C LEU A 463 0.98 1.36 -16.35
N LEU A 464 0.57 2.05 -15.29
CA LEU A 464 0.97 3.44 -15.04
C LEU A 464 2.49 3.55 -14.88
N THR A 465 3.10 2.63 -14.14
CA THR A 465 4.57 2.59 -13.96
C THR A 465 5.29 2.42 -15.28
N ARG A 466 4.82 1.48 -16.12
CA ARG A 466 5.37 1.26 -17.47
C ARG A 466 5.21 2.51 -18.34
N ALA A 467 4.04 3.16 -18.30
CA ALA A 467 3.81 4.41 -19.01
C ALA A 467 4.74 5.54 -18.52
N ILE A 468 4.92 5.72 -17.21
CA ILE A 468 5.83 6.72 -16.64
C ILE A 468 7.26 6.50 -17.13
N MET A 469 7.76 5.26 -17.03
CA MET A 469 9.14 4.95 -17.41
C MET A 469 9.36 5.07 -18.91
N GLN A 470 8.44 4.56 -19.73
CA GLN A 470 8.55 4.53 -21.19
C GLN A 470 8.34 5.91 -21.81
N LEU A 471 7.42 6.73 -21.28
CA LEU A 471 7.09 8.03 -21.86
C LEU A 471 7.91 9.18 -21.28
N GLY A 472 8.82 8.93 -20.34
CA GLY A 472 9.65 9.99 -19.78
C GLY A 472 8.88 10.96 -18.85
N LEU A 473 7.82 10.49 -18.18
CA LEU A 473 6.92 11.38 -17.45
C LEU A 473 7.58 11.98 -16.20
N ASN A 474 7.23 13.24 -15.90
CA ASN A 474 7.66 14.00 -14.74
C ASN A 474 6.45 14.23 -13.83
N PHE A 475 6.53 13.81 -12.57
CA PHE A 475 5.45 13.90 -11.60
C PHE A 475 5.80 14.82 -10.42
N TYR A 476 7.01 15.37 -10.34
CA TYR A 476 7.46 16.15 -9.18
C TYR A 476 6.53 17.34 -8.89
N ILE A 477 6.19 17.47 -7.61
CA ILE A 477 5.53 18.60 -6.96
C ILE A 477 6.15 18.74 -5.56
N PRO A 478 6.05 19.88 -4.86
CA PRO A 478 6.59 19.99 -3.50
C PRO A 478 6.03 18.93 -2.54
N ILE A 479 6.88 18.34 -1.70
CA ILE A 479 6.50 17.32 -0.71
C ILE A 479 5.45 17.86 0.25
N SER A 480 5.51 19.14 0.62
CA SER A 480 4.45 19.77 1.43
C SER A 480 3.06 19.67 0.80
N LYS A 481 2.97 19.63 -0.53
CA LYS A 481 1.71 19.44 -1.29
C LYS A 481 1.30 17.98 -1.38
N VAL A 482 2.26 17.07 -1.38
CA VAL A 482 1.98 15.63 -1.23
C VAL A 482 1.43 15.33 0.17
N ASP A 483 2.01 15.93 1.22
CA ASP A 483 1.52 15.80 2.59
C ASP A 483 0.12 16.39 2.76
N GLU A 484 -0.13 17.58 2.17
CA GLU A 484 -1.47 18.15 2.15
C GLU A 484 -2.48 17.23 1.42
N ASN A 485 -2.07 16.63 0.30
CA ASN A 485 -2.88 15.64 -0.40
C ASN A 485 -3.18 14.40 0.45
N MET A 486 -2.23 13.93 1.27
CA MET A 486 -2.49 12.81 2.20
C MET A 486 -3.59 13.16 3.19
N HIS A 487 -3.58 14.37 3.76
CA HIS A 487 -4.66 14.82 4.64
C HIS A 487 -6.01 14.97 3.92
N ARG A 488 -6.00 15.42 2.65
CA ARG A 488 -7.22 15.51 1.84
C ARG A 488 -7.77 14.13 1.49
N ALA A 489 -6.92 13.14 1.23
CA ALA A 489 -7.30 11.77 0.88
C ALA A 489 -8.09 11.06 1.98
N HIS A 490 -7.91 11.46 3.24
CA HIS A 490 -8.65 10.91 4.38
C HIS A 490 -10.08 11.40 4.50
N ARG A 491 -10.39 12.58 3.95
CA ARG A 491 -11.71 13.20 4.12
C ARG A 491 -12.78 12.24 3.61
N ARG A 492 -13.92 12.18 4.30
CA ARG A 492 -15.06 11.43 3.81
C ARG A 492 -15.42 11.87 2.40
N ASP A 493 -15.61 10.90 1.52
CA ASP A 493 -15.91 11.08 0.11
C ASP A 493 -14.84 11.91 -0.62
N ALA A 494 -13.56 11.73 -0.25
CA ALA A 494 -12.48 12.54 -0.81
C ALA A 494 -12.36 12.40 -2.33
N VAL A 495 -12.65 11.22 -2.86
CA VAL A 495 -12.60 10.92 -4.29
C VAL A 495 -13.52 11.85 -5.11
N HIS A 496 -14.67 12.27 -4.56
CA HIS A 496 -15.65 13.11 -5.26
C HIS A 496 -15.74 14.53 -4.72
N SER A 497 -15.31 14.77 -3.47
CA SER A 497 -15.48 16.06 -2.79
C SER A 497 -14.22 16.92 -2.73
N GLN A 498 -13.03 16.32 -2.82
CA GLN A 498 -11.77 17.03 -2.65
C GLN A 498 -11.08 17.30 -3.99
N LYS A 499 -10.17 18.27 -3.97
CA LYS A 499 -9.16 18.47 -5.00
C LYS A 499 -7.79 18.13 -4.45
N PHE A 500 -6.85 17.80 -5.31
CA PHE A 500 -5.51 17.37 -4.98
C PHE A 500 -4.52 18.14 -5.83
N TYR A 501 -3.40 18.54 -5.25
CA TYR A 501 -2.29 19.11 -6.01
C TYR A 501 -1.70 18.05 -6.92
N PHE A 502 -1.58 18.35 -8.20
CA PHE A 502 -0.95 17.48 -9.18
C PHE A 502 -0.23 18.29 -10.24
N ARG A 503 0.77 17.70 -10.88
CA ARG A 503 1.56 18.37 -11.91
C ARG A 503 0.68 18.66 -13.13
N LYS A 504 0.72 19.91 -13.63
CA LYS A 504 -0.07 20.34 -14.80
C LYS A 504 0.40 19.69 -16.10
N ASN A 505 1.71 19.55 -16.27
CA ASN A 505 2.32 18.97 -17.47
C ASN A 505 3.15 17.74 -17.09
N LEU A 506 2.66 16.57 -17.47
CA LEU A 506 3.32 15.29 -17.20
C LEU A 506 4.53 15.03 -18.09
N PHE A 507 4.68 15.76 -19.20
CA PHE A 507 5.84 15.65 -20.08
C PHE A 507 6.88 16.70 -19.67
N SER A 508 8.14 16.27 -19.57
CA SER A 508 9.23 17.15 -19.14
C SER A 508 9.34 18.39 -20.04
N PRO A 509 9.40 19.62 -19.49
CA PRO A 509 9.84 20.76 -20.28
C PRO A 509 11.31 20.55 -20.67
N ALA A 510 11.65 20.84 -21.93
CA ALA A 510 13.05 20.82 -22.35
C ALA A 510 13.83 21.96 -21.64
N PRO A 511 15.11 21.76 -21.27
CA PRO A 511 15.95 22.81 -20.71
C PRO A 511 15.88 24.09 -21.55
N GLY A 512 15.52 25.23 -20.93
CA GLY A 512 15.42 26.53 -21.62
C GLY A 512 14.04 26.86 -22.22
N HIS A 513 13.03 26.01 -22.06
CA HIS A 513 11.65 26.31 -22.46
C HIS A 513 10.72 26.48 -21.24
N GLY A 514 9.83 27.48 -21.29
CA GLY A 514 8.75 27.63 -20.31
C GLY A 514 7.78 26.44 -20.30
N CYS A 515 6.82 26.42 -19.36
CA CYS A 515 5.81 25.37 -19.13
C CYS A 515 4.86 25.04 -20.30
N SER A 516 5.26 25.27 -21.54
CA SER A 516 4.57 24.79 -22.73
C SER A 516 4.76 23.27 -22.87
N PRO A 517 3.70 22.51 -23.19
CA PRO A 517 3.84 21.10 -23.50
C PRO A 517 4.77 20.92 -24.70
N VAL A 518 5.90 20.25 -24.51
CA VAL A 518 6.74 19.79 -25.63
C VAL A 518 6.32 18.35 -25.93
N PRO A 519 5.73 18.06 -27.09
CA PRO A 519 5.40 16.70 -27.48
C PRO A 519 6.69 15.86 -27.56
N PRO A 520 6.64 14.55 -27.24
CA PRO A 520 7.79 13.66 -27.42
C PRO A 520 8.25 13.72 -28.88
N SER A 521 9.56 13.73 -29.12
CA SER A 521 10.18 13.85 -30.45
C SER A 521 9.89 12.67 -31.41
N ASN A 522 9.06 11.70 -31.00
CA ASN A 522 8.69 10.53 -31.78
C ASN A 522 7.37 10.78 -32.55
N PRO A 523 7.38 10.83 -33.90
CA PRO A 523 6.21 11.19 -34.71
C PRO A 523 4.97 10.29 -34.50
N SER A 524 5.15 9.03 -34.09
CA SER A 524 4.07 8.09 -33.80
C SER A 524 3.30 8.43 -32.53
N LEU A 525 4.01 8.81 -31.45
CA LEU A 525 3.44 9.22 -30.16
C LEU A 525 2.73 10.59 -30.26
N ILE A 526 3.27 11.52 -31.06
CA ILE A 526 2.64 12.82 -31.36
C ILE A 526 1.29 12.61 -32.05
N ASN A 527 1.20 11.66 -32.99
CA ASN A 527 -0.04 11.35 -33.68
C ASN A 527 -1.06 10.68 -32.75
N GLY A 528 -0.62 9.81 -31.83
CA GLY A 528 -1.47 9.21 -30.80
C GLY A 528 -2.04 10.21 -29.80
N LEU A 529 -1.20 11.10 -29.24
CA LEU A 529 -1.63 12.14 -28.30
C LEU A 529 -2.58 13.14 -28.96
N ASN A 530 -2.27 13.61 -30.19
CA ASN A 530 -3.15 14.51 -30.93
C ASN A 530 -4.45 13.84 -31.38
N LYS A 531 -4.44 12.53 -31.65
CA LYS A 531 -5.64 11.75 -31.95
C LYS A 531 -6.50 11.59 -30.70
N HIS A 532 -5.92 11.23 -29.56
CA HIS A 532 -6.66 11.07 -28.30
C HIS A 532 -7.26 12.40 -27.81
N LEU A 533 -6.50 13.50 -27.85
CA LEU A 533 -7.01 14.84 -27.52
C LEU A 533 -8.14 15.27 -28.47
N LYS A 534 -8.09 14.88 -29.76
CA LYS A 534 -9.17 15.13 -30.73
C LYS A 534 -10.39 14.21 -30.52
N GLU A 535 -10.20 12.95 -30.15
CA GLU A 535 -11.28 12.01 -29.85
C GLU A 535 -12.02 12.40 -28.56
N MET A 536 -11.29 12.87 -27.54
CA MET A 536 -11.91 13.47 -26.34
C MET A 536 -12.72 14.74 -26.65
N SER A 537 -12.31 15.53 -27.64
CA SER A 537 -13.04 16.74 -28.07
C SER A 537 -14.28 16.45 -28.95
N SER A 538 -14.47 15.22 -29.43
CA SER A 538 -15.47 14.88 -30.45
C SER A 538 -16.55 13.88 -30.00
N SER A 539 -16.78 13.72 -28.70
CA SER A 539 -17.92 12.94 -28.19
C SER A 539 -19.26 13.69 -28.31
N SER A 540 -19.63 14.01 -29.56
CA SER A 540 -21.02 14.18 -29.98
C SER A 540 -21.17 13.78 -31.45
N THR A 541 -22.02 12.76 -31.69
CA THR A 541 -22.64 12.30 -32.96
C THR A 541 -21.83 11.46 -33.99
N SER A 542 -22.23 10.17 -34.06
CA SER A 542 -22.52 9.26 -35.22
C SER A 542 -21.72 9.23 -36.54
N SER A 543 -21.24 8.00 -36.84
CA SER A 543 -21.34 7.18 -38.08
C SER A 543 -20.54 7.48 -39.37
N SER A 544 -19.86 6.41 -39.84
CA SER A 544 -19.40 6.06 -41.22
C SER A 544 -18.38 7.01 -41.89
N ASN A 545 -17.33 6.59 -42.63
CA ASN A 545 -17.23 5.53 -43.63
C ASN A 545 -15.74 5.19 -43.93
N SER A 546 -15.55 4.14 -44.72
CA SER A 546 -14.30 3.57 -45.26
C SER A 546 -13.31 4.52 -45.95
N THR A 547 -12.02 4.16 -45.95
CA THR A 547 -11.19 4.10 -47.18
C THR A 547 -9.86 3.38 -46.95
N SER A 548 -9.54 2.51 -47.89
CA SER A 548 -8.33 1.72 -48.08
C SER A 548 -7.14 2.55 -48.57
N PHE A 549 -5.92 2.26 -48.11
CA PHE A 549 -4.71 2.48 -48.92
C PHE A 549 -3.62 1.44 -48.62
N SER A 550 -3.23 0.71 -49.67
CA SER A 550 -2.07 -0.17 -49.71
C SER A 550 -0.83 0.60 -50.17
N ARG A 551 0.35 0.32 -49.60
CA ARG A 551 1.59 0.23 -50.38
C ARG A 551 2.72 -0.51 -49.67
N VAL A 552 3.48 -1.20 -50.51
CA VAL A 552 4.49 -2.23 -50.27
C VAL A 552 5.91 -1.62 -50.27
N THR A 553 6.71 -2.04 -49.27
CA THR A 553 8.17 -2.30 -49.08
C THR A 553 9.20 -1.80 -50.14
N PRO A 554 10.49 -1.49 -49.81
CA PRO A 554 11.46 -2.52 -49.35
C PRO A 554 12.61 -2.05 -48.42
N ASN A 555 12.92 -2.84 -47.40
CA ASN A 555 14.26 -3.37 -47.11
C ASN A 555 14.20 -4.20 -45.83
N GLY A 556 14.56 -5.48 -45.97
CA GLY A 556 14.53 -6.45 -44.88
C GLY A 556 15.66 -6.21 -43.89
N VAL A 557 15.27 -6.00 -42.64
CA VAL A 557 15.96 -6.42 -41.42
C VAL A 557 14.84 -6.78 -40.44
N PRO A 558 14.80 -7.98 -39.84
CA PRO A 558 13.83 -8.27 -38.77
C PRO A 558 14.24 -7.44 -37.56
N ALA A 559 13.39 -6.51 -37.13
CA ALA A 559 13.52 -5.90 -35.81
C ALA A 559 12.65 -6.71 -34.85
N ASP A 560 13.23 -7.78 -34.31
CA ASP A 560 12.75 -8.36 -33.06
C ASP A 560 12.97 -7.31 -31.97
N ILE A 561 11.98 -6.45 -31.72
CA ILE A 561 11.91 -5.71 -30.47
C ILE A 561 11.48 -6.73 -29.42
N VAL A 562 12.47 -7.33 -28.77
CA VAL A 562 12.26 -8.24 -27.64
C VAL A 562 11.46 -7.50 -26.56
N GLU A 563 10.34 -8.09 -26.12
CA GLU A 563 9.45 -7.68 -25.02
C GLU A 563 10.12 -7.60 -23.62
N GLN A 564 11.42 -7.32 -23.55
CA GLN A 564 12.22 -7.31 -22.32
C GLN A 564 13.06 -6.03 -22.13
N THR A 565 12.69 -4.91 -22.74
CA THR A 565 13.58 -3.74 -22.73
C THR A 565 13.40 -2.86 -21.50
N CYS A 566 14.49 -2.76 -20.71
CA CYS A 566 14.72 -1.66 -19.78
C CYS A 566 14.55 -0.32 -20.50
N SER A 567 13.85 0.64 -19.86
CA SER A 567 13.66 1.96 -20.46
C SER A 567 15.01 2.66 -20.60
N SER A 568 15.42 2.95 -21.84
CA SER A 568 16.64 3.70 -22.15
C SER A 568 16.56 5.19 -21.77
N HIS A 569 15.45 5.62 -21.15
CA HIS A 569 15.22 7.00 -20.70
C HIS A 569 15.81 7.32 -19.33
N THR A 570 16.80 6.56 -18.85
CA THR A 570 17.64 7.02 -17.73
C THR A 570 18.44 8.23 -18.20
N THR A 571 18.02 9.43 -17.82
CA THR A 571 18.85 10.62 -17.89
C THR A 571 20.15 10.35 -17.13
N THR A 572 21.30 10.74 -17.69
CA THR A 572 22.56 10.65 -16.97
C THR A 572 22.43 11.39 -15.63
N PRO A 573 22.89 10.81 -14.50
CA PRO A 573 23.01 11.54 -13.24
C PRO A 573 23.74 12.87 -13.47
N ARG A 574 23.43 13.90 -12.69
CA ARG A 574 24.19 15.16 -12.77
C ARG A 574 25.67 14.85 -12.59
N SER A 575 26.46 15.02 -13.66
CA SER A 575 27.91 14.89 -13.55
C SER A 575 28.40 15.93 -12.54
N HIS A 576 29.21 15.51 -11.57
CA HIS A 576 29.75 16.41 -10.56
C HIS A 576 30.39 17.67 -11.18
N SER A 577 30.01 18.82 -10.63
CA SER A 577 30.41 20.20 -10.95
C SER A 577 29.52 20.89 -12.00
N PRO A 578 28.81 21.98 -11.63
CA PRO A 578 28.20 22.86 -12.62
C PRO A 578 29.32 23.46 -13.46
N VAL A 579 29.26 23.27 -14.78
CA VAL A 579 29.99 24.18 -15.69
C VAL A 579 29.30 25.54 -15.53
N GLU A 580 30.03 26.54 -15.03
CA GLU A 580 29.57 27.93 -15.05
C GLU A 580 29.20 28.31 -16.49
N GLY A 581 27.93 28.52 -16.79
CA GLY A 581 27.52 28.86 -18.14
C GLY A 581 26.04 29.02 -18.38
N GLU A 582 25.23 27.98 -18.21
CA GLU A 582 23.80 28.01 -18.57
C GLU A 582 22.98 27.04 -17.71
N THR A 583 22.63 27.44 -16.48
CA THR A 583 21.54 26.76 -15.75
C THR A 583 20.24 26.99 -16.53
N PRO A 584 19.50 25.93 -16.92
CA PRO A 584 18.20 26.08 -17.53
C PRO A 584 17.31 26.91 -16.60
N SER A 585 16.82 28.05 -17.06
CA SER A 585 15.93 28.91 -16.27
C SER A 585 14.54 28.28 -16.22
N PHE A 586 14.34 27.32 -15.31
CA PHE A 586 12.99 26.90 -14.92
C PHE A 586 12.29 28.07 -14.21
N GLY A 587 10.99 28.26 -14.46
CA GLY A 587 10.18 29.27 -13.77
C GLY A 587 9.94 28.91 -12.28
N PRO A 588 9.10 29.68 -11.57
CA PRO A 588 8.62 29.32 -10.23
C PRO A 588 8.04 27.90 -10.18
N VAL A 589 8.30 27.14 -9.10
CA VAL A 589 7.79 25.77 -8.95
C VAL A 589 6.26 25.75 -8.84
N GLU A 590 5.69 26.80 -8.27
CA GLU A 590 4.25 27.01 -8.12
C GLU A 590 3.53 27.07 -9.49
N ASP A 591 4.25 27.40 -10.56
CA ASP A 591 3.72 27.41 -11.92
C ASP A 591 3.66 26.00 -12.55
N GLU A 592 4.12 24.95 -11.87
CA GLU A 592 4.20 23.59 -12.43
C GLU A 592 3.06 22.67 -12.00
N TYR A 593 2.36 22.99 -10.91
CA TYR A 593 1.24 22.21 -10.39
C TYR A 593 -0.03 23.06 -10.23
N ASP A 594 -1.16 22.37 -10.04
CA ASP A 594 -2.47 22.97 -9.78
C ASP A 594 -3.36 21.96 -9.03
N GLU A 595 -4.55 22.38 -8.61
CA GLU A 595 -5.53 21.54 -7.95
C GLU A 595 -6.46 20.85 -8.96
N PHE A 596 -6.54 19.52 -8.89
CA PHE A 596 -7.38 18.67 -9.73
C PHE A 596 -8.32 17.81 -8.87
N THR A 597 -9.54 17.56 -9.33
CA THR A 597 -10.35 16.47 -8.74
C THR A 597 -9.73 15.11 -9.07
N ILE A 598 -10.06 14.04 -8.33
CA ILE A 598 -9.59 12.69 -8.68
C ILE A 598 -10.07 12.30 -10.09
N ASN A 599 -11.30 12.66 -10.48
CA ASN A 599 -11.78 12.47 -11.84
C ASN A 599 -10.87 13.11 -12.88
N GLU A 600 -10.47 14.37 -12.68
CA GLU A 600 -9.56 15.05 -13.61
C GLU A 600 -8.16 14.41 -13.63
N ILE A 601 -7.65 13.94 -12.48
CA ILE A 601 -6.35 13.27 -12.39
C ILE A 601 -6.39 11.94 -13.14
N ILE A 602 -7.43 11.14 -12.94
CA ILE A 602 -7.55 9.79 -13.51
C ILE A 602 -7.98 9.82 -14.98
N ASN A 603 -9.10 10.49 -15.27
CA ASN A 603 -9.77 10.49 -16.57
C ASN A 603 -9.35 11.66 -17.47
N GLY A 604 -8.61 12.64 -16.96
CA GLY A 604 -8.17 13.81 -17.71
C GLY A 604 -9.13 15.00 -17.60
N SER A 605 -8.67 16.15 -18.07
CA SER A 605 -9.43 17.41 -18.07
C SER A 605 -9.14 18.20 -19.35
N PRO A 606 -10.04 18.16 -20.35
CA PRO A 606 -9.87 18.94 -21.58
C PRO A 606 -9.77 20.44 -21.32
N SER A 607 -10.50 20.97 -20.33
CA SER A 607 -10.46 22.40 -19.97
C SER A 607 -9.11 22.84 -19.42
N LYS A 608 -8.37 21.92 -18.78
CA LYS A 608 -7.01 22.15 -18.28
C LYS A 608 -5.92 21.62 -19.21
N ASN A 609 -6.30 21.09 -20.39
CA ASN A 609 -5.40 20.39 -21.31
C ASN A 609 -4.56 19.29 -20.62
N PHE A 610 -5.18 18.56 -19.69
CA PHE A 610 -4.54 17.52 -18.91
C PHE A 610 -4.99 16.13 -19.40
N PRO A 611 -4.07 15.22 -19.76
CA PRO A 611 -4.43 13.95 -20.39
C PRO A 611 -5.05 12.93 -19.43
N GLY A 612 -4.84 13.05 -18.12
CA GLY A 612 -5.23 12.02 -17.16
C GLY A 612 -4.25 10.85 -17.07
N LEU A 613 -4.24 10.16 -15.94
CA LEU A 613 -3.42 8.96 -15.72
C LEU A 613 -3.86 7.79 -16.64
N LEU A 614 -5.16 7.61 -16.88
CA LEU A 614 -5.64 6.61 -17.83
C LEU A 614 -5.36 7.02 -19.29
N GLY A 615 -5.32 8.31 -19.59
CA GLY A 615 -4.93 8.82 -20.90
C GLY A 615 -3.47 8.50 -21.23
N VAL A 616 -2.55 8.66 -20.27
CA VAL A 616 -1.14 8.27 -20.49
C VAL A 616 -0.94 6.76 -20.54
N VAL A 617 -1.71 5.98 -19.78
CA VAL A 617 -1.71 4.50 -19.89
C VAL A 617 -2.20 4.06 -21.27
N THR A 618 -3.26 4.66 -21.77
CA THR A 618 -3.80 4.40 -23.11
C THR A 618 -2.76 4.76 -24.18
N LEU A 619 -2.10 5.92 -24.06
CA LEU A 619 -1.03 6.32 -24.98
C LEU A 619 0.13 5.32 -24.99
N TYR A 620 0.52 4.80 -23.82
CA TYR A 620 1.52 3.75 -23.71
C TYR A 620 1.08 2.48 -24.44
N LEU A 621 -0.12 1.97 -24.13
CA LEU A 621 -0.63 0.73 -24.72
C LEU A 621 -0.83 0.83 -26.24
N ASP A 622 -1.28 1.98 -26.75
CA ASP A 622 -1.44 2.25 -28.19
C ASP A 622 -0.09 2.37 -28.91
N GLY A 623 0.98 2.67 -28.18
CA GLY A 623 2.35 2.73 -28.69
C GLY A 623 3.04 1.38 -28.78
N LEU A 624 2.49 0.32 -28.16
CA LEU A 624 3.04 -1.04 -28.22
C LEU A 624 2.71 -1.69 -29.57
N THR A 625 3.68 -2.42 -30.13
CA THR A 625 3.46 -3.27 -31.31
C THR A 625 2.83 -4.59 -30.90
N ASP A 626 1.96 -5.15 -31.75
CA ASP A 626 1.45 -6.52 -31.64
C ASP A 626 0.63 -6.88 -30.38
N VAL A 627 -0.05 -5.92 -29.75
CA VAL A 627 -1.00 -6.21 -28.66
C VAL A 627 -2.23 -6.94 -29.21
N HIS A 628 -2.47 -8.17 -28.76
CA HIS A 628 -3.63 -8.94 -29.20
C HIS A 628 -4.95 -8.26 -28.78
N PRO A 629 -5.96 -8.14 -29.66
CA PRO A 629 -7.20 -7.40 -29.36
C PRO A 629 -7.94 -7.90 -28.11
N SER A 630 -7.92 -9.20 -27.84
CA SER A 630 -8.54 -9.75 -26.63
C SER A 630 -7.77 -9.39 -25.35
N THR A 631 -6.44 -9.32 -25.41
CA THR A 631 -5.61 -8.88 -24.28
C THR A 631 -5.92 -7.43 -23.97
N ARG A 632 -5.96 -6.56 -24.99
CA ARG A 632 -6.33 -5.16 -24.82
C ARG A 632 -7.73 -5.00 -24.22
N ALA A 633 -8.73 -5.71 -24.72
CA ALA A 633 -10.09 -5.63 -24.19
C ALA A 633 -10.20 -6.04 -22.71
N LYS A 634 -9.46 -7.08 -22.28
CA LYS A 634 -9.44 -7.51 -20.87
C LYS A 634 -8.73 -6.48 -19.96
N LEU A 635 -7.66 -5.85 -20.45
CA LEU A 635 -7.01 -4.75 -19.73
C LEU A 635 -7.94 -3.53 -19.61
N ASP A 636 -8.60 -3.13 -20.70
CA ASP A 636 -9.55 -2.02 -20.68
C ASP A 636 -10.72 -2.28 -19.71
N GLN A 637 -11.21 -3.53 -19.62
CA GLN A 637 -12.23 -3.93 -18.63
C GLN A 637 -11.73 -3.77 -17.17
N SER A 638 -10.45 -4.02 -16.91
CA SER A 638 -9.85 -3.80 -15.59
C SER A 638 -9.74 -2.30 -15.28
N LEU A 639 -9.32 -1.50 -16.27
CA LEU A 639 -9.18 -0.04 -16.15
C LEU A 639 -10.52 0.69 -16.01
N GLU A 640 -11.62 0.11 -16.49
CA GLU A 640 -12.96 0.70 -16.37
C GLU A 640 -13.38 0.89 -14.90
N LEU A 641 -12.99 -0.01 -13.99
CA LEU A 641 -13.24 0.17 -12.56
C LEU A 641 -12.60 1.46 -12.03
N ILE A 642 -11.35 1.72 -12.39
CA ILE A 642 -10.59 2.91 -11.96
C ILE A 642 -11.27 4.17 -12.49
N LYS A 643 -11.64 4.15 -13.78
CA LYS A 643 -12.35 5.25 -14.45
C LYS A 643 -13.66 5.60 -13.76
N ARG A 644 -14.49 4.59 -13.51
CA ARG A 644 -15.84 4.74 -12.95
C ARG A 644 -15.84 5.11 -11.47
N ARG A 645 -14.85 4.64 -10.72
CA ARG A 645 -14.62 5.11 -9.34
C ARG A 645 -14.17 6.55 -9.29
N ALA A 646 -13.41 7.01 -10.27
CA ALA A 646 -12.96 8.40 -10.31
C ALA A 646 -14.09 9.37 -10.72
N ASP A 647 -14.94 8.98 -11.68
CA ASP A 647 -16.06 9.81 -12.16
C ASP A 647 -17.33 9.75 -11.29
N GLY A 648 -17.40 8.80 -10.34
CA GLY A 648 -18.50 8.63 -9.40
C GLY A 648 -19.68 7.80 -9.91
N SER A 649 -19.55 7.18 -11.09
CA SER A 649 -20.53 6.18 -11.56
C SER A 649 -20.40 4.83 -10.85
N LEU A 650 -19.31 4.61 -10.11
CA LEU A 650 -19.17 3.60 -9.06
C LEU A 650 -18.66 4.27 -7.79
N VAL A 651 -19.22 3.90 -6.63
CA VAL A 651 -18.78 4.40 -5.33
C VAL A 651 -17.60 3.60 -4.80
N THR A 652 -16.86 4.18 -3.84
CA THR A 652 -15.83 3.45 -3.09
C THR A 652 -16.46 2.44 -2.13
N THR A 653 -15.67 1.45 -1.71
CA THR A 653 -16.07 0.50 -0.66
C THR A 653 -16.46 1.22 0.63
N ALA A 654 -15.73 2.29 1.01
CA ALA A 654 -16.08 3.07 2.18
C ALA A 654 -17.45 3.76 2.07
N THR A 655 -17.75 4.39 0.94
CA THR A 655 -19.07 4.98 0.69
C THR A 655 -20.16 3.91 0.72
N TRP A 656 -19.94 2.76 0.07
CA TRP A 656 -20.90 1.66 0.08
C TRP A 656 -21.18 1.10 1.49
N MET A 657 -20.14 0.84 2.30
CA MET A 657 -20.29 0.35 3.67
C MET A 657 -21.06 1.36 4.55
N ARG A 658 -20.79 2.65 4.38
CA ARG A 658 -21.50 3.72 5.09
C ARG A 658 -22.97 3.76 4.72
N GLU A 659 -23.29 3.72 3.42
CA GLU A 659 -24.66 3.67 2.94
C GLU A 659 -25.40 2.41 3.39
N PHE A 660 -24.72 1.27 3.42
CA PHE A 660 -25.26 0.01 3.93
C PHE A 660 -25.72 0.19 5.38
N VAL A 661 -24.86 0.73 6.24
CA VAL A 661 -25.18 0.98 7.65
C VAL A 661 -26.34 1.97 7.77
N GLN A 662 -26.32 3.07 7.02
CA GLN A 662 -27.37 4.10 7.07
C GLN A 662 -28.75 3.58 6.64
N LYS A 663 -28.79 2.62 5.72
CA LYS A 663 -30.02 1.97 5.23
C LYS A 663 -30.45 0.78 6.12
N HIS A 664 -29.63 0.37 7.09
CA HIS A 664 -29.91 -0.80 7.90
C HIS A 664 -31.08 -0.56 8.88
N PRO A 665 -32.08 -1.47 8.98
CA PRO A 665 -33.28 -1.25 9.81
C PRO A 665 -33.02 -1.05 11.32
N LYS A 666 -31.86 -1.51 11.80
CA LYS A 666 -31.43 -1.39 13.21
C LYS A 666 -30.56 -0.16 13.48
N TYR A 667 -30.16 0.58 12.46
CA TYR A 667 -29.33 1.76 12.63
C TYR A 667 -30.19 2.91 13.19
N GLN A 668 -29.70 3.55 14.24
CA GLN A 668 -30.46 4.56 14.99
C GLN A 668 -30.08 5.99 14.62
N HIS A 669 -29.35 6.17 13.51
CA HIS A 669 -28.81 7.48 13.10
C HIS A 669 -27.92 8.12 14.16
N ASP A 670 -27.24 7.31 14.97
CA ASP A 670 -26.41 7.70 16.11
C ASP A 670 -24.92 7.40 15.87
N SER A 671 -24.56 6.97 14.66
CA SER A 671 -23.23 6.50 14.25
C SER A 671 -22.78 5.19 14.89
N VAL A 672 -23.65 4.46 15.60
CA VAL A 672 -23.31 3.20 16.25
C VAL A 672 -23.62 2.01 15.33
N ILE A 673 -22.62 1.15 15.12
CA ILE A 673 -22.76 -0.13 14.43
C ILE A 673 -22.97 -1.20 15.49
N SER A 674 -24.18 -1.73 15.63
CA SER A 674 -24.51 -2.83 16.54
C SER A 674 -23.95 -4.18 16.07
N GLN A 675 -24.04 -5.22 16.91
CA GLN A 675 -23.60 -6.58 16.55
C GLN A 675 -24.33 -7.10 15.31
N GLU A 676 -25.66 -6.93 15.27
CA GLU A 676 -26.50 -7.36 14.14
C GLU A 676 -26.16 -6.58 12.86
N ILE A 677 -25.96 -5.25 12.94
CA ILE A 677 -25.53 -4.44 11.78
C ILE A 677 -24.18 -4.95 11.24
N ASN A 678 -23.22 -5.23 12.13
CA ASN A 678 -21.93 -5.78 11.73
C ASN A 678 -22.06 -7.16 11.08
N TYR A 679 -22.84 -8.06 11.66
CA TYR A 679 -23.06 -9.38 11.08
C TYR A 679 -23.67 -9.29 9.68
N ASP A 680 -24.72 -8.50 9.50
CA ASP A 680 -25.39 -8.33 8.21
C ASP A 680 -24.48 -7.65 7.18
N LEU A 681 -23.66 -6.67 7.59
CA LEU A 681 -22.64 -6.03 6.74
C LEU A 681 -21.58 -7.04 6.28
N ILE A 682 -21.01 -7.80 7.22
CA ILE A 682 -19.95 -8.77 6.92
C ILE A 682 -20.49 -9.92 6.05
N ARG A 683 -21.74 -10.35 6.27
CA ARG A 683 -22.45 -11.27 5.37
C ARG A 683 -22.64 -10.70 3.98
N ALA A 684 -23.00 -9.41 3.86
CA ALA A 684 -23.14 -8.77 2.56
C ALA A 684 -21.79 -8.70 1.81
N VAL A 685 -20.69 -8.37 2.51
CA VAL A 685 -19.33 -8.38 1.95
C VAL A 685 -18.95 -9.76 1.39
N ASP A 686 -19.16 -10.84 2.17
CA ASP A 686 -18.93 -12.23 1.73
C ASP A 686 -19.76 -12.58 0.47
N GLN A 687 -21.03 -12.21 0.48
CA GLN A 687 -21.92 -12.48 -0.66
C GLN A 687 -21.55 -11.69 -1.91
N ILE A 688 -21.02 -10.47 -1.78
CA ILE A 688 -20.54 -9.67 -2.90
C ILE A 688 -19.34 -10.35 -3.53
N GLU A 689 -18.33 -10.72 -2.73
CA GLU A 689 -17.12 -11.36 -3.26
C GLU A 689 -17.44 -12.68 -3.97
N ARG A 690 -18.38 -13.44 -3.40
CA ARG A 690 -18.85 -14.69 -4.00
C ARG A 690 -19.76 -14.48 -5.21
N GLY A 691 -20.19 -13.26 -5.49
CA GLY A 691 -21.08 -12.93 -6.61
C GLY A 691 -22.56 -13.28 -6.38
N ILE A 692 -22.91 -13.70 -5.16
CA ILE A 692 -24.28 -14.02 -4.72
C ILE A 692 -25.12 -12.76 -4.63
N ARG A 693 -24.52 -11.67 -4.12
CA ARG A 693 -25.15 -10.36 -3.99
C ARG A 693 -24.57 -9.42 -5.05
N LYS A 694 -25.46 -8.85 -5.87
CA LYS A 694 -25.08 -7.84 -6.88
C LYS A 694 -25.23 -6.44 -6.30
N GLU A 695 -24.18 -5.62 -6.46
CA GLU A 695 -24.13 -4.23 -6.02
C GLU A 695 -23.66 -3.34 -7.20
N PRO A 696 -24.56 -2.97 -8.13
CA PRO A 696 -24.21 -2.27 -9.36
C PRO A 696 -23.71 -0.83 -9.14
N THR A 697 -23.85 -0.30 -7.93
CA THR A 697 -23.25 0.98 -7.52
C THR A 697 -21.80 0.84 -7.09
N LEU A 698 -21.36 -0.37 -6.70
CA LEU A 698 -20.00 -0.64 -6.21
C LEU A 698 -19.16 -1.33 -7.30
N LEU A 699 -19.76 -2.26 -8.04
CA LEU A 699 -19.09 -3.08 -9.05
C LEU A 699 -19.77 -2.97 -10.41
N PRO A 700 -19.04 -3.21 -11.52
CA PRO A 700 -19.62 -3.38 -12.84
C PRO A 700 -20.72 -4.48 -12.87
N GLU A 701 -21.75 -4.30 -13.70
CA GLU A 701 -22.88 -5.26 -13.78
C GLU A 701 -22.46 -6.65 -14.24
N ASP A 702 -21.40 -6.73 -15.04
CA ASP A 702 -20.79 -7.93 -15.57
C ASP A 702 -19.77 -8.58 -14.61
N PHE A 703 -19.62 -8.06 -13.39
CA PHE A 703 -18.81 -8.69 -12.35
C PHE A 703 -19.33 -10.10 -12.03
N VAL A 704 -18.39 -11.05 -11.98
CA VAL A 704 -18.60 -12.47 -11.69
C VAL A 704 -17.75 -12.82 -10.47
N GLY A 705 -18.37 -13.34 -9.41
CA GLY A 705 -17.70 -13.61 -8.14
C GLY A 705 -16.89 -14.91 -8.14
N THR A 706 -16.43 -15.31 -6.96
CA THR A 706 -15.58 -16.49 -6.78
C THR A 706 -16.34 -17.82 -6.84
N ASP A 707 -17.65 -17.85 -6.51
CA ASP A 707 -18.44 -19.10 -6.48
C ASP A 707 -18.71 -19.65 -7.89
N ASP A 708 -18.62 -18.82 -8.93
CA ASP A 708 -18.67 -19.25 -10.33
C ASP A 708 -17.40 -20.04 -10.76
N GLY A 709 -16.50 -20.29 -9.81
CA GLY A 709 -15.27 -21.03 -9.98
C GLY A 709 -14.15 -20.20 -10.61
N LEU A 710 -13.00 -20.85 -10.77
CA LEU A 710 -11.90 -20.26 -11.55
C LEU A 710 -12.27 -20.32 -13.03
N ARG A 711 -12.22 -19.17 -13.72
CA ARG A 711 -12.66 -19.06 -15.12
C ARG A 711 -11.79 -19.95 -16.01
N LYS A 712 -12.41 -20.72 -16.92
CA LYS A 712 -11.67 -21.67 -17.79
C LYS A 712 -10.72 -20.98 -18.78
N ASP A 713 -10.99 -19.72 -19.11
CA ASP A 713 -10.17 -18.86 -19.97
C ASP A 713 -9.19 -17.97 -19.18
N ASP A 714 -9.03 -18.24 -17.88
CA ASP A 714 -8.09 -17.53 -17.03
C ASP A 714 -6.64 -17.95 -17.36
N PRO A 715 -5.72 -17.00 -17.62
CA PRO A 715 -4.33 -17.30 -17.94
C PRO A 715 -3.58 -18.02 -16.82
N PHE A 716 -3.83 -17.70 -15.55
CA PHE A 716 -3.22 -18.37 -14.42
C PHE A 716 -3.68 -19.84 -14.34
N MET A 717 -4.98 -20.07 -14.55
CA MET A 717 -5.52 -21.44 -14.64
C MET A 717 -4.89 -22.24 -15.77
N SER A 718 -4.77 -21.63 -16.94
CA SER A 718 -4.18 -22.26 -18.13
C SER A 718 -2.71 -22.61 -17.90
N ALA A 719 -1.97 -21.73 -17.22
CA ALA A 719 -0.58 -21.93 -16.90
C ALA A 719 -0.37 -23.02 -15.83
N CYS A 720 -1.15 -23.00 -14.74
CA CYS A 720 -0.91 -23.84 -13.57
C CYS A 720 -1.68 -25.18 -13.58
N GLY A 721 -2.82 -25.28 -14.26
CA GLY A 721 -3.53 -26.54 -14.50
C GLY A 721 -3.76 -27.38 -13.24
N GLN A 722 -3.21 -28.60 -13.21
CA GLN A 722 -3.35 -29.53 -12.07
C GLN A 722 -2.74 -28.99 -10.76
N ALA A 723 -1.84 -28.01 -10.83
CA ALA A 723 -1.25 -27.40 -9.64
C ALA A 723 -2.24 -26.64 -8.77
N LEU A 724 -3.45 -26.41 -9.28
CA LEU A 724 -4.53 -25.73 -8.60
C LEU A 724 -5.56 -26.68 -8.02
N ALA A 725 -5.36 -28.00 -8.16
CA ALA A 725 -6.23 -28.99 -7.54
C ALA A 725 -6.17 -28.84 -6.01
N LEU A 726 -7.35 -28.73 -5.39
CA LEU A 726 -7.48 -28.84 -3.94
C LEU A 726 -7.57 -30.32 -3.60
N ASP A 727 -6.57 -30.85 -2.91
CA ASP A 727 -6.71 -32.20 -2.38
C ASP A 727 -7.81 -32.22 -1.32
N LYS A 728 -8.66 -33.26 -1.35
CA LYS A 728 -9.64 -33.52 -0.29
C LYS A 728 -8.92 -34.02 0.96
N GLY A 729 -8.07 -33.20 1.55
CA GLY A 729 -7.12 -33.57 2.60
C GLY A 729 -7.34 -32.77 3.86
N ALA A 730 -8.06 -33.40 4.80
CA ALA A 730 -8.16 -33.15 6.25
C ALA A 730 -8.33 -31.70 6.73
N ILE A 731 -9.57 -31.35 7.11
CA ILE A 731 -9.78 -30.45 8.25
C ILE A 731 -9.17 -31.17 9.44
N VAL A 732 -7.96 -30.81 9.86
CA VAL A 732 -7.43 -31.33 11.11
C VAL A 732 -8.14 -30.55 12.21
N GLU A 733 -9.25 -31.11 12.71
CA GLU A 733 -9.80 -30.69 14.00
C GLU A 733 -8.76 -31.05 15.09
N ARG A 734 -7.73 -30.21 15.25
CA ARG A 734 -6.91 -30.25 16.46
C ARG A 734 -7.81 -29.71 17.58
N ALA A 735 -8.32 -30.62 18.40
CA ALA A 735 -8.91 -30.27 19.67
C ALA A 735 -7.90 -29.42 20.44
N LEU A 736 -8.34 -28.25 20.92
CA LEU A 736 -7.55 -27.41 21.82
C LEU A 736 -7.16 -28.29 23.02
N GLY A 737 -5.88 -28.64 23.12
CA GLY A 737 -5.33 -29.20 24.34
C GLY A 737 -5.36 -28.11 25.41
N GLU A 738 -5.88 -28.49 26.59
CA GLU A 738 -6.01 -27.68 27.81
C GLU A 738 -4.75 -26.92 28.23
#